data_AF-A0A848ZNP2-F1
#
_entry.id   AF-A0A848ZNP2-F1
#
_cell.length_a   1.000
_cell.length_b   1.000
_cell.length_c   1.000
_cell.angle_alpha   90.00
_cell.angle_beta   90.00
_cell.angle_gamma   90.00
#
_symmetry.space_group_name_H-M   'P 1'
#
loop_
_entity.id
_entity.type
_entity.pdbx_description
1 polymer ?
#
loop_
_entity_poly.entity_id
_entity_poly.type
_entity_poly.pdbx_seq_one_letter_code
_entity_poly.pdbx_strand_id
1 'polypeptide(L)'
;KAKVSGASLVNQDHPQVVEIWNLVFMQYNRKANGELESLPAKHVDTGMGFERLCMVLQGVQSNYDTDVFTPLIREIETITNSKYGKDEQTNIAIRVIADHIRAVSFSIADGQLPSNTGAGYVIRRILRRAIRYGFTFLDTKEPFMFRLVKVLSDTMGKAFPEIKDQRQLIENVVKEEEHSFLKTLDQGLLLLDNIVSGSKDKKIDGRKAFELYDTFGFPIDLTALILGERGYELDEAGFEKAMQEQKNRSRSASEVSKEDWVVLADDLQQEFVGYDNLETTVKIVKYRKVTSKKEGEQYQLVFNLTPFYPEGGGQVGDKGYLEASNGNVFYILDTKRENNEIVHFAKELPSHPEEKFKAVVDQKQRKRTASNHTATHLLHQALREVLGEHVEQKGSAVHSKYLRFDFSHFAKVSVDELQQIERFVNARISNGLPLEEQRNVPMEKALKEGAMALFGEKYGDTVRTVRFGQSIELCGGTHVQNTADIWHFKIRSEGAVASGIRRIEAITSDAVKDFYAESNNTLLEIKELLNNAKEPVKAVASLQEENMRLKKEVENLLKEKAKNVKGELLNELTEVNGIQYLAKKVDLDAQGIKDICFEMGQNRGDLFLLFASEKDGKAILSCYISKELVGDRKLNAGTIVRELGKFIQGGGGGQPFFATAGGKNPAGIPEALENAKSYLG
;
A
#
# COMPACT_ATOMS: atom_id res chain seq x y z
N LYS A 1 -33.09 -44.51 7.92
CA LYS A 1 -33.24 -45.58 8.95
C LYS A 1 -33.95 -46.83 8.44
N ALA A 2 -35.12 -46.74 7.76
CA ALA A 2 -35.83 -47.93 7.26
C ALA A 2 -35.17 -48.65 6.06
N LYS A 3 -34.28 -47.97 5.31
CA LYS A 3 -33.59 -48.55 4.13
C LYS A 3 -32.16 -49.03 4.43
N VAL A 4 -31.43 -48.33 5.32
CA VAL A 4 -30.04 -48.62 5.71
C VAL A 4 -29.87 -48.20 7.19
N SER A 5 -29.11 -49.00 7.96
CA SER A 5 -28.78 -48.71 9.35
C SER A 5 -27.92 -47.45 9.45
N GLY A 6 -28.19 -46.59 10.44
CA GLY A 6 -27.34 -45.42 10.68
C GLY A 6 -25.93 -45.81 11.16
N ALA A 7 -25.80 -46.94 11.87
CA ALA A 7 -24.52 -47.42 12.40
C ALA A 7 -23.53 -47.79 11.29
N SER A 8 -24.02 -48.33 10.17
CA SER A 8 -23.17 -48.67 9.02
C SER A 8 -22.71 -47.46 8.20
N LEU A 9 -23.22 -46.26 8.53
CA LEU A 9 -22.93 -45.01 7.84
C LEU A 9 -22.04 -44.07 8.67
N VAL A 10 -21.61 -44.50 9.86
CA VAL A 10 -20.66 -43.77 10.70
C VAL A 10 -19.33 -43.65 9.95
N ASN A 11 -18.77 -42.43 9.90
CA ASN A 11 -17.53 -42.09 9.18
C ASN A 11 -17.56 -42.36 7.66
N GLN A 12 -18.77 -42.39 7.06
CA GLN A 12 -18.96 -42.53 5.60
C GLN A 12 -19.45 -41.23 4.95
N ASP A 13 -19.28 -40.08 5.63
CA ASP A 13 -19.72 -38.74 5.18
C ASP A 13 -21.18 -38.68 4.69
N HIS A 14 -22.06 -39.48 5.30
CA HIS A 14 -23.48 -39.50 4.94
C HIS A 14 -24.22 -38.30 5.55
N PRO A 15 -25.00 -37.51 4.79
CA PRO A 15 -25.58 -36.23 5.23
C PRO A 15 -26.57 -36.35 6.40
N GLN A 16 -27.10 -37.55 6.66
CA GLN A 16 -28.02 -37.84 7.78
C GLN A 16 -27.35 -38.48 9.00
N VAL A 17 -26.02 -38.67 8.98
CA VAL A 17 -25.25 -39.21 10.10
C VAL A 17 -24.24 -38.15 10.53
N VAL A 18 -24.52 -37.53 11.67
CA VAL A 18 -23.78 -36.37 12.17
C VAL A 18 -23.13 -36.72 13.50
N GLU A 19 -21.83 -36.46 13.60
CA GLU A 19 -21.07 -36.57 14.84
C GLU A 19 -21.46 -35.42 15.78
N ILE A 20 -21.99 -35.72 16.97
CA ILE A 20 -22.41 -34.70 17.94
C ILE A 20 -21.35 -34.49 19.03
N TRP A 21 -20.61 -35.55 19.38
CA TRP A 21 -19.68 -35.55 20.50
C TRP A 21 -18.49 -36.48 20.22
N ASN A 22 -17.29 -35.98 20.47
CA ASN A 22 -16.04 -36.74 20.47
C ASN A 22 -15.43 -36.82 21.89
N LEU A 23 -14.91 -38.00 22.23
CA LEU A 23 -14.23 -38.31 23.49
C LEU A 23 -12.84 -38.86 23.17
N VAL A 24 -11.82 -38.00 23.30
CA VAL A 24 -10.43 -38.32 23.00
C VAL A 24 -9.68 -38.60 24.29
N PHE A 25 -9.20 -39.83 24.45
CA PHE A 25 -8.37 -40.22 25.58
C PHE A 25 -6.90 -40.00 25.21
N MET A 26 -6.36 -38.82 25.55
CA MET A 26 -4.99 -38.46 25.19
C MET A 26 -3.98 -39.31 25.98
N GLN A 27 -3.15 -40.06 25.25
CA GLN A 27 -2.23 -41.04 25.83
C GLN A 27 -0.77 -40.85 25.43
N TYR A 28 -0.48 -40.16 24.33
CA TYR A 28 0.87 -40.14 23.73
C TYR A 28 1.29 -38.75 23.23
N ASN A 29 2.58 -38.44 23.37
CA ASN A 29 3.29 -37.40 22.63
C ASN A 29 3.85 -38.00 21.34
N ARG A 30 3.52 -37.39 20.19
CA ARG A 30 4.15 -37.74 18.91
C ARG A 30 5.45 -36.96 18.74
N LYS A 31 6.57 -37.68 18.76
CA LYS A 31 7.91 -37.13 18.50
C LYS A 31 8.09 -36.82 17.01
N ALA A 32 9.08 -35.98 16.70
CA ALA A 32 9.39 -35.60 15.32
C ALA A 32 9.80 -36.77 14.42
N ASN A 33 10.36 -37.84 15.01
CA ASN A 33 10.67 -39.10 14.32
C ASN A 33 9.43 -40.00 14.09
N GLY A 34 8.24 -39.56 14.52
CA GLY A 34 6.98 -40.30 14.41
C GLY A 34 6.68 -41.25 15.57
N GLU A 35 7.61 -41.43 16.51
CA GLU A 35 7.44 -42.29 17.69
C GLU A 35 6.38 -41.72 18.65
N LEU A 36 5.59 -42.62 19.25
CA LEU A 36 4.57 -42.27 20.23
C LEU A 36 5.09 -42.60 21.64
N GLU A 37 5.46 -41.57 22.38
CA GLU A 37 5.88 -41.71 23.78
C GLU A 37 4.68 -41.52 24.71
N SER A 38 4.51 -42.36 25.73
CA SER A 38 3.41 -42.19 26.68
C SER A 38 3.50 -40.84 27.39
N LEU A 39 2.36 -40.15 27.50
CA LEU A 39 2.25 -38.93 28.30
C LEU A 39 2.46 -39.26 29.79
N PRO A 40 3.18 -38.39 30.54
CA PRO A 40 3.33 -38.53 31.99
C PRO A 40 2.00 -38.31 32.73
N ALA A 41 1.10 -37.50 32.17
CA ALA A 41 -0.26 -37.31 32.64
C ALA A 41 -1.25 -37.51 31.48
N LYS A 42 -2.25 -38.37 31.68
CA LYS A 42 -3.29 -38.67 30.70
C LYS A 42 -4.53 -37.84 31.01
N HIS A 43 -5.11 -37.24 29.98
CA HIS A 43 -6.29 -36.39 30.10
C HIS A 43 -7.37 -36.85 29.13
N VAL A 44 -8.62 -36.57 29.47
CA VAL A 44 -9.75 -36.72 28.56
C VAL A 44 -9.98 -35.37 27.91
N ASP A 45 -9.76 -35.30 26.61
CA ASP A 45 -10.16 -34.17 25.77
C ASP A 45 -11.53 -34.49 25.17
N THR A 46 -12.48 -33.60 25.35
CA THR A 46 -13.86 -33.83 24.92
C THR A 46 -14.40 -32.62 24.20
N GLY A 47 -15.03 -32.87 23.05
CA GLY A 47 -15.61 -31.84 22.21
C GLY A 47 -17.03 -32.22 21.82
N MET A 48 -18.01 -31.48 22.34
CA MET A 48 -19.41 -31.59 21.91
C MET A 48 -19.76 -30.38 21.04
N GLY A 49 -20.22 -30.63 19.82
CA GLY A 49 -20.57 -29.56 18.88
C GLY A 49 -21.88 -28.89 19.29
N PHE A 50 -21.81 -27.69 19.87
CA PHE A 50 -22.99 -26.94 20.34
C PHE A 50 -24.03 -26.74 19.23
N GLU A 51 -23.61 -26.25 18.06
CA GLU A 51 -24.50 -26.03 16.90
C GLU A 51 -25.17 -27.32 16.43
N ARG A 52 -24.44 -28.44 16.44
CA ARG A 52 -24.97 -29.76 16.05
C ARG A 52 -25.96 -30.29 17.09
N LEU A 53 -25.73 -30.02 18.37
CA LEU A 53 -26.67 -30.35 19.43
C LEU A 53 -27.96 -29.52 19.29
N CYS A 54 -27.86 -28.23 19.01
CA CYS A 54 -29.01 -27.37 18.75
C CYS A 54 -29.84 -27.87 17.56
N MET A 55 -29.18 -28.29 16.47
CA MET A 55 -29.85 -28.89 15.30
C MET A 55 -30.72 -30.09 15.71
N VAL A 56 -30.18 -30.99 16.54
CA VAL A 56 -30.91 -32.17 17.03
C VAL A 56 -32.06 -31.79 17.96
N LEU A 57 -31.82 -30.88 18.92
CA LEU A 57 -32.83 -30.45 19.90
C LEU A 57 -34.00 -29.70 19.24
N GLN A 58 -33.73 -28.94 18.20
CA GLN A 58 -34.73 -28.17 17.46
C GLN A 58 -35.39 -28.96 16.32
N GLY A 59 -34.95 -30.20 16.08
CA GLY A 59 -35.54 -31.09 15.07
C GLY A 59 -35.31 -30.64 13.62
N VAL A 60 -34.26 -29.85 13.38
CA VAL A 60 -33.90 -29.35 12.04
C VAL A 60 -32.81 -30.21 11.39
N GLN A 61 -32.62 -30.08 10.07
CA GLN A 61 -31.68 -30.91 9.30
C GLN A 61 -30.32 -30.23 9.05
N SER A 62 -30.19 -28.95 9.39
CA SER A 62 -28.96 -28.17 9.23
C SER A 62 -28.70 -27.32 10.47
N ASN A 63 -27.43 -27.13 10.82
CA ASN A 63 -27.01 -26.20 11.86
C ASN A 63 -27.48 -24.76 11.57
N TYR A 64 -27.56 -24.39 10.29
CA TYR A 64 -27.96 -23.05 9.86
C TYR A 64 -29.45 -22.78 10.04
N ASP A 65 -30.27 -23.82 10.20
CA ASP A 65 -31.71 -23.68 10.38
C ASP A 65 -32.10 -23.48 11.86
N THR A 66 -31.11 -23.37 12.75
CA THR A 66 -31.31 -23.16 14.19
C THR A 66 -31.49 -21.68 14.56
N ASP A 67 -31.99 -21.43 15.76
CA ASP A 67 -32.04 -20.09 16.38
C ASP A 67 -30.66 -19.41 16.53
N VAL A 68 -29.57 -20.17 16.43
CA VAL A 68 -28.19 -19.65 16.44
C VAL A 68 -27.88 -18.84 15.17
N PHE A 69 -28.46 -19.20 14.03
CA PHE A 69 -28.16 -18.58 12.73
C PHE A 69 -29.34 -17.84 12.11
N THR A 70 -30.59 -18.24 12.40
CA THR A 70 -31.78 -17.66 11.77
C THR A 70 -31.91 -16.13 11.93
N PRO A 71 -31.49 -15.47 13.04
CA PRO A 71 -31.49 -14.01 13.11
C PRO A 71 -30.60 -13.36 12.03
N LEU A 72 -29.38 -13.88 11.83
CA LEU A 72 -28.46 -13.40 10.80
C LEU A 72 -28.99 -13.67 9.40
N ILE A 73 -29.54 -14.88 9.16
CA ILE A 73 -30.13 -15.27 7.88
C ILE A 73 -31.25 -14.30 7.48
N ARG A 74 -32.16 -13.98 8.42
CA ARG A 74 -33.26 -13.04 8.17
C ARG A 74 -32.78 -11.63 7.83
N GLU A 75 -31.73 -11.17 8.50
CA GLU A 75 -31.14 -9.85 8.20
C GLU A 75 -30.50 -9.85 6.80
N ILE A 76 -29.81 -10.94 6.41
CA ILE A 76 -29.25 -11.09 5.06
C ILE A 76 -30.37 -11.09 4.00
N GLU A 77 -31.45 -11.85 4.19
CA GLU A 77 -32.62 -11.85 3.28
C GLU A 77 -33.18 -10.43 3.13
N THR A 78 -33.30 -9.69 4.25
CA THR A 78 -33.84 -8.33 4.27
C THR A 78 -32.94 -7.35 3.50
N ILE A 79 -31.63 -7.40 3.72
CA ILE A 79 -30.68 -6.49 3.08
C ILE A 79 -30.53 -6.79 1.58
N THR A 80 -30.50 -8.06 1.21
CA THR A 80 -30.19 -8.51 -0.16
C THR A 80 -31.44 -8.75 -1.02
N ASN A 81 -32.64 -8.63 -0.44
CA ASN A 81 -33.90 -8.97 -1.09
C ASN A 81 -33.90 -10.40 -1.68
N SER A 82 -33.23 -11.33 -0.98
CA SER A 82 -33.13 -12.75 -1.34
C SER A 82 -34.02 -13.60 -0.43
N LYS A 83 -34.19 -14.89 -0.76
CA LYS A 83 -35.03 -15.82 0.02
C LYS A 83 -34.32 -17.15 0.26
N TYR A 84 -34.05 -17.44 1.54
CA TYR A 84 -33.48 -18.71 1.99
C TYR A 84 -34.50 -19.85 1.82
N GLY A 85 -34.02 -21.00 1.35
CA GLY A 85 -34.82 -22.17 1.01
C GLY A 85 -35.37 -22.19 -0.42
N LYS A 86 -35.14 -21.16 -1.25
CA LYS A 86 -35.67 -21.09 -2.63
C LYS A 86 -34.77 -21.77 -3.65
N ASP A 87 -33.48 -21.50 -3.61
CA ASP A 87 -32.48 -22.06 -4.54
C ASP A 87 -31.15 -22.33 -3.81
N GLU A 88 -30.42 -23.35 -4.25
CA GLU A 88 -29.28 -23.84 -3.49
C GLU A 88 -28.07 -22.89 -3.53
N GLN A 89 -27.89 -22.12 -4.60
CA GLN A 89 -26.79 -21.16 -4.69
C GLN A 89 -26.99 -19.99 -3.70
N THR A 90 -28.20 -19.45 -3.63
CA THR A 90 -28.61 -18.46 -2.64
C THR A 90 -28.49 -19.03 -1.23
N ASN A 91 -28.93 -20.28 -1.00
CA ASN A 91 -28.80 -20.94 0.31
C ASN A 91 -27.34 -21.01 0.76
N ILE A 92 -26.43 -21.46 -0.13
CA ILE A 92 -25.02 -21.54 0.17
C ILE A 92 -24.46 -20.15 0.46
N ALA A 93 -24.78 -19.13 -0.35
CA ALA A 93 -24.29 -17.77 -0.13
C ALA A 93 -24.72 -17.20 1.20
N ILE A 94 -26.01 -17.32 1.56
CA ILE A 94 -26.53 -16.86 2.84
C ILE A 94 -25.86 -17.61 4.02
N ARG A 95 -25.70 -18.93 3.93
CA ARG A 95 -25.02 -19.75 4.96
C ARG A 95 -23.57 -19.33 5.14
N VAL A 96 -22.83 -19.18 4.04
CA VAL A 96 -21.43 -18.75 4.05
C VAL A 96 -21.29 -17.36 4.69
N ILE A 97 -22.16 -16.41 4.32
CA ILE A 97 -22.15 -15.06 4.89
C ILE A 97 -22.42 -15.10 6.40
N ALA A 98 -23.48 -15.78 6.83
CA ALA A 98 -23.89 -15.86 8.23
C ALA A 98 -22.82 -16.53 9.11
N ASP A 99 -22.16 -17.57 8.60
CA ASP A 99 -21.08 -18.27 9.29
C ASP A 99 -19.81 -17.44 9.37
N HIS A 100 -19.36 -16.91 8.24
CA HIS A 100 -18.08 -16.23 8.15
C HIS A 100 -18.08 -14.89 8.89
N ILE A 101 -19.21 -14.17 8.93
CA ILE A 101 -19.28 -12.94 9.74
C ILE A 101 -19.17 -13.24 11.24
N ARG A 102 -19.67 -14.39 11.72
CA ARG A 102 -19.46 -14.84 13.11
C ARG A 102 -17.98 -15.06 13.36
N ALA A 103 -17.33 -15.90 12.56
CA ALA A 103 -15.92 -16.23 12.72
C ALA A 103 -15.00 -14.99 12.70
N VAL A 104 -15.25 -14.08 11.75
CA VAL A 104 -14.49 -12.83 11.61
C VAL A 104 -14.74 -11.89 12.79
N SER A 105 -15.98 -11.76 13.26
CA SER A 105 -16.31 -10.88 14.39
C SER A 105 -15.67 -11.35 15.69
N PHE A 106 -15.71 -12.65 15.98
CA PHE A 106 -15.01 -13.23 17.14
C PHE A 106 -13.51 -13.02 17.06
N SER A 107 -12.91 -13.27 15.89
CA SER A 107 -11.47 -13.07 15.70
C SER A 107 -11.04 -11.62 15.95
N ILE A 108 -11.83 -10.64 15.48
CA ILE A 108 -11.55 -9.22 15.71
C ILE A 108 -11.78 -8.84 17.18
N ALA A 109 -12.83 -9.36 17.82
CA ALA A 109 -13.08 -9.14 19.24
C ALA A 109 -11.92 -9.66 20.12
N ASP A 110 -11.30 -10.77 19.71
CA ASP A 110 -10.12 -11.36 20.35
C ASP A 110 -8.80 -10.65 19.98
N GLY A 111 -8.87 -9.53 19.25
CA GLY A 111 -7.73 -8.69 18.90
C GLY A 111 -7.02 -9.05 17.58
N GLN A 112 -7.46 -10.10 16.89
CA GLN A 112 -6.85 -10.52 15.62
C GLN A 112 -7.55 -9.87 14.42
N LEU A 113 -6.87 -8.88 13.82
CA LEU A 113 -7.36 -8.17 12.64
C LEU A 113 -7.03 -8.87 11.31
N PRO A 114 -7.82 -8.67 10.24
CA PRO A 114 -7.48 -9.05 8.87
C PRO A 114 -6.13 -8.46 8.44
N SER A 115 -5.25 -9.26 7.85
CA SER A 115 -3.92 -8.85 7.40
C SER A 115 -3.45 -9.67 6.19
N ASN A 116 -2.26 -9.37 5.64
CA ASN A 116 -1.67 -10.13 4.52
C ASN A 116 -0.82 -11.33 4.98
N THR A 117 -0.64 -11.54 6.29
CA THR A 117 0.30 -12.54 6.82
C THR A 117 -0.23 -13.22 8.09
N GLY A 118 0.26 -14.44 8.37
CA GLY A 118 -0.06 -15.15 9.61
C GLY A 118 -1.57 -15.41 9.79
N ALA A 119 -2.05 -15.30 11.03
CA ALA A 119 -3.47 -15.51 11.36
C ALA A 119 -4.40 -14.49 10.69
N GLY A 120 -3.97 -13.23 10.56
CA GLY A 120 -4.74 -12.19 9.90
C GLY A 120 -5.03 -12.46 8.42
N TYR A 121 -4.14 -13.18 7.73
CA TYR A 121 -4.38 -13.66 6.35
C TYR A 121 -5.58 -14.59 6.28
N VAL A 122 -5.69 -15.53 7.22
CA VAL A 122 -6.79 -16.50 7.26
C VAL A 122 -8.13 -15.77 7.48
N ILE A 123 -8.16 -14.81 8.40
CA ILE A 123 -9.36 -14.02 8.69
C ILE A 123 -9.76 -13.17 7.50
N ARG A 124 -8.79 -12.51 6.85
CA ARG A 124 -9.02 -11.76 5.61
C ARG A 124 -9.61 -12.67 4.53
N ARG A 125 -9.06 -13.88 4.35
CA ARG A 125 -9.56 -14.86 3.37
C ARG A 125 -11.01 -15.27 3.66
N ILE A 126 -11.35 -15.53 4.92
CA ILE A 126 -12.73 -15.87 5.34
C ILE A 126 -13.68 -14.71 5.02
N LEU A 127 -13.33 -13.48 5.40
CA LEU A 127 -14.16 -12.31 5.11
C LEU A 127 -14.34 -12.07 3.61
N ARG A 128 -13.26 -12.11 2.82
CA ARG A 128 -13.32 -11.94 1.35
C ARG A 128 -14.15 -13.02 0.67
N ARG A 129 -14.11 -14.26 1.17
CA ARG A 129 -14.99 -15.33 0.69
C ARG A 129 -16.45 -14.96 0.90
N ALA A 130 -16.84 -14.49 2.08
CA ALA A 130 -18.21 -14.07 2.35
C ALA A 130 -18.66 -12.91 1.42
N ILE A 131 -17.81 -11.89 1.27
CA ILE A 131 -18.07 -10.75 0.39
C ILE A 131 -18.26 -11.19 -1.06
N ARG A 132 -17.42 -12.11 -1.55
CA ARG A 132 -17.55 -12.65 -2.92
C ARG A 132 -18.87 -13.40 -3.12
N TYR A 133 -19.32 -14.18 -2.14
CA TYR A 133 -20.60 -14.87 -2.25
C TYR A 133 -21.78 -13.88 -2.27
N GLY A 134 -21.72 -12.81 -1.47
CA GLY A 134 -22.68 -11.71 -1.56
C GLY A 134 -22.69 -11.05 -2.94
N PHE A 135 -21.51 -10.71 -3.46
CA PHE A 135 -21.35 -10.04 -4.76
C PHE A 135 -21.84 -10.88 -5.94
N THR A 136 -21.51 -12.18 -5.96
CA THR A 136 -21.78 -13.08 -7.08
C THR A 136 -23.20 -13.65 -7.05
N PHE A 137 -23.71 -14.05 -5.88
CA PHE A 137 -24.96 -14.81 -5.78
C PHE A 137 -26.13 -14.01 -5.21
N LEU A 138 -25.86 -12.91 -4.49
CA LEU A 138 -26.90 -12.06 -3.87
C LEU A 138 -26.91 -10.63 -4.44
N ASP A 139 -26.13 -10.38 -5.51
CA ASP A 139 -26.02 -9.11 -6.24
C ASP A 139 -25.69 -7.87 -5.37
N THR A 140 -24.88 -8.05 -4.33
CA THR A 140 -24.48 -6.95 -3.45
C THR A 140 -23.23 -6.23 -3.98
N LYS A 141 -23.37 -4.97 -4.39
CA LYS A 141 -22.27 -4.14 -4.92
C LYS A 141 -21.71 -3.12 -3.92
N GLU A 142 -22.41 -2.92 -2.81
CA GLU A 142 -22.05 -1.97 -1.76
C GLU A 142 -21.82 -2.70 -0.42
N PRO A 143 -20.98 -2.14 0.47
CA PRO A 143 -20.73 -2.77 1.77
C PRO A 143 -22.00 -2.95 2.59
N PHE A 144 -22.23 -4.16 3.07
CA PHE A 144 -23.40 -4.48 3.91
C PHE A 144 -23.09 -5.44 5.06
N MET A 145 -22.00 -6.21 4.98
CA MET A 145 -21.64 -7.24 5.96
C MET A 145 -21.49 -6.68 7.38
N PHE A 146 -21.00 -5.44 7.50
CA PHE A 146 -20.85 -4.76 8.79
C PHE A 146 -22.19 -4.59 9.55
N ARG A 147 -23.32 -4.53 8.84
CA ARG A 147 -24.65 -4.41 9.46
C ARG A 147 -25.03 -5.66 10.25
N LEU A 148 -24.51 -6.82 9.85
CA LEU A 148 -24.76 -8.11 10.51
C LEU A 148 -24.09 -8.19 11.88
N VAL A 149 -23.04 -7.40 12.12
CA VAL A 149 -22.32 -7.36 13.42
C VAL A 149 -23.26 -6.91 14.53
N LYS A 150 -24.19 -5.99 14.26
CA LYS A 150 -25.24 -5.60 15.21
C LYS A 150 -26.08 -6.80 15.62
N VAL A 151 -26.61 -7.56 14.65
CA VAL A 151 -27.47 -8.72 14.90
C VAL A 151 -26.71 -9.80 15.68
N LEU A 152 -25.44 -10.00 15.35
CA LEU A 152 -24.57 -10.90 16.08
C LEU A 152 -24.38 -10.47 17.54
N SER A 153 -24.09 -9.19 17.76
CA SER A 153 -23.93 -8.60 19.11
C SER A 153 -25.22 -8.72 19.93
N ASP A 154 -26.39 -8.49 19.32
CA ASP A 154 -27.68 -8.64 20.00
C ASP A 154 -27.98 -10.11 20.35
N THR A 155 -27.55 -11.07 19.50
CA THR A 155 -27.82 -12.51 19.68
C THR A 155 -26.84 -13.18 20.65
N MET A 156 -25.54 -12.84 20.59
CA MET A 156 -24.47 -13.55 21.30
C MET A 156 -23.82 -12.70 22.41
N GLY A 157 -24.00 -11.39 22.43
CA GLY A 157 -23.27 -10.45 23.31
C GLY A 157 -23.54 -10.61 24.81
N LYS A 158 -24.57 -11.36 25.21
CA LYS A 158 -24.78 -11.72 26.63
C LYS A 158 -23.78 -12.78 27.11
N ALA A 159 -23.46 -13.75 26.26
CA ALA A 159 -22.50 -14.80 26.57
C ALA A 159 -21.06 -14.38 26.25
N PHE A 160 -20.90 -13.48 25.27
CA PHE A 160 -19.61 -12.97 24.77
C PHE A 160 -19.61 -11.43 24.79
N PRO A 161 -19.44 -10.80 25.97
CA PRO A 161 -19.46 -9.34 26.13
C PRO A 161 -18.46 -8.61 25.23
N GLU A 162 -17.32 -9.24 24.93
CA GLU A 162 -16.26 -8.72 24.07
C GLU A 162 -16.76 -8.33 22.67
N ILE A 163 -17.74 -9.04 22.11
CA ILE A 163 -18.36 -8.68 20.82
C ILE A 163 -19.12 -7.36 20.91
N LYS A 164 -19.76 -7.11 22.06
CA LYS A 164 -20.50 -5.88 22.30
C LYS A 164 -19.55 -4.72 22.55
N ASP A 165 -18.51 -4.95 23.33
CA ASP A 165 -17.52 -3.93 23.69
C ASP A 165 -16.70 -3.50 22.46
N GLN A 166 -16.35 -4.45 21.59
CA GLN A 166 -15.58 -4.21 20.35
C GLN A 166 -16.47 -3.97 19.12
N ARG A 167 -17.79 -3.83 19.28
CA ARG A 167 -18.74 -3.77 18.17
C ARG A 167 -18.36 -2.73 17.12
N GLN A 168 -18.02 -1.51 17.54
CA GLN A 168 -17.69 -0.42 16.62
C GLN A 168 -16.41 -0.73 15.82
N LEU A 169 -15.40 -1.33 16.47
CA LEU A 169 -14.18 -1.76 15.81
C LEU A 169 -14.47 -2.84 14.76
N ILE A 170 -15.26 -3.86 15.12
CA ILE A 170 -15.65 -4.94 14.21
C ILE A 170 -16.41 -4.39 13.00
N GLU A 171 -17.41 -3.54 13.23
CA GLU A 171 -18.19 -2.89 12.16
C GLU A 171 -17.28 -2.11 11.20
N ASN A 172 -16.36 -1.30 11.74
CA ASN A 172 -15.45 -0.50 10.93
C ASN A 172 -14.46 -1.36 10.12
N VAL A 173 -13.86 -2.37 10.75
CA VAL A 173 -12.90 -3.29 10.10
C VAL A 173 -13.57 -4.06 8.96
N VAL A 174 -14.76 -4.63 9.23
CA VAL A 174 -15.52 -5.38 8.22
C VAL A 174 -15.91 -4.47 7.06
N LYS A 175 -16.41 -3.26 7.36
CA LYS A 175 -16.85 -2.30 6.35
C LYS A 175 -15.70 -1.84 5.44
N GLU A 176 -14.54 -1.50 6.02
CA GLU A 176 -13.39 -1.03 5.25
C GLU A 176 -12.77 -2.14 4.39
N GLU A 177 -12.62 -3.36 4.91
CA GLU A 177 -12.12 -4.48 4.11
C GLU A 177 -13.11 -4.84 3.01
N GLU A 178 -14.42 -4.83 3.28
CA GLU A 178 -15.47 -5.05 2.28
C GLU A 178 -15.44 -4.00 1.18
N HIS A 179 -15.42 -2.71 1.54
CA HIS A 179 -15.34 -1.61 0.57
C HIS A 179 -14.06 -1.66 -0.27
N SER A 180 -12.90 -1.90 0.35
CA SER A 180 -11.64 -2.05 -0.37
C SER A 180 -11.68 -3.25 -1.32
N PHE A 181 -12.23 -4.37 -0.88
CA PHE A 181 -12.22 -5.60 -1.66
C PHE A 181 -13.21 -5.55 -2.82
N LEU A 182 -14.41 -4.98 -2.64
CA LEU A 182 -15.40 -4.81 -3.71
C LEU A 182 -14.84 -4.05 -4.92
N LYS A 183 -14.02 -3.01 -4.68
CA LYS A 183 -13.33 -2.26 -5.75
C LYS A 183 -12.38 -3.14 -6.57
N THR A 184 -11.68 -4.06 -5.91
CA THR A 184 -10.73 -4.98 -6.57
C THR A 184 -11.42 -6.20 -7.17
N LEU A 185 -12.54 -6.63 -6.59
CA LEU A 185 -13.24 -7.86 -6.94
C LEU A 185 -13.82 -7.79 -8.35
N ASP A 186 -14.50 -6.69 -8.69
CA ASP A 186 -15.14 -6.53 -9.99
C ASP A 186 -14.12 -6.57 -11.14
N GLN A 187 -13.02 -5.80 -11.01
CA GLN A 187 -11.92 -5.82 -11.96
C GLN A 187 -11.22 -7.18 -12.02
N GLY A 188 -10.98 -7.80 -10.86
CA GLY A 188 -10.33 -9.11 -10.77
C GLY A 188 -11.13 -10.23 -11.43
N LEU A 189 -12.47 -10.22 -11.29
CA LEU A 189 -13.35 -11.17 -11.96
C LEU A 189 -13.33 -11.02 -13.48
N LEU A 190 -13.36 -9.79 -14.00
CA LEU A 190 -13.25 -9.53 -15.43
C LEU A 190 -11.91 -10.02 -16.01
N LEU A 191 -10.80 -9.78 -15.30
CA LEU A 191 -9.49 -10.24 -15.72
C LEU A 191 -9.37 -11.77 -15.66
N LEU A 192 -9.91 -12.40 -14.62
CA LEU A 192 -9.95 -13.85 -14.49
C LEU A 192 -10.79 -14.47 -15.62
N ASP A 193 -11.93 -13.88 -15.96
CA ASP A 193 -12.77 -14.32 -17.08
C ASP A 193 -11.99 -14.27 -18.40
N ASN A 194 -11.24 -13.19 -18.65
CA ASN A 194 -10.38 -13.08 -19.84
C ASN A 194 -9.27 -14.16 -19.86
N ILE A 195 -8.66 -14.46 -18.71
CA ILE A 195 -7.64 -15.51 -18.60
C ILE A 195 -8.24 -16.88 -18.89
N VAL A 196 -9.42 -17.17 -18.35
CA VAL A 196 -10.14 -18.44 -18.55
C VAL A 196 -10.60 -18.58 -20.00
N SER A 197 -11.20 -17.54 -20.61
CA SER A 197 -11.62 -17.56 -22.02
C SER A 197 -10.46 -17.68 -23.00
N GLY A 198 -9.29 -17.14 -22.64
CA GLY A 198 -8.07 -17.27 -23.44
C GLY A 198 -7.30 -18.58 -23.23
N SER A 199 -7.68 -19.40 -22.25
CA SER A 199 -7.02 -20.67 -21.95
C SER A 199 -7.59 -21.80 -22.80
N LYS A 200 -6.70 -22.59 -23.43
CA LYS A 200 -7.09 -23.82 -24.13
C LYS A 200 -7.14 -25.04 -23.21
N ASP A 201 -6.46 -24.97 -22.08
CA ASP A 201 -6.36 -26.03 -21.08
C ASP A 201 -7.17 -25.71 -19.83
N LYS A 202 -7.61 -26.75 -19.13
CA LYS A 202 -8.29 -26.63 -17.82
C LYS A 202 -7.35 -26.23 -16.68
N LYS A 203 -6.03 -26.17 -16.92
CA LYS A 203 -5.04 -25.74 -15.94
C LYS A 203 -4.57 -24.32 -16.27
N ILE A 204 -4.82 -23.37 -15.37
CA ILE A 204 -4.45 -21.96 -15.53
C ILE A 204 -3.01 -21.72 -15.07
N ASP A 205 -2.23 -21.03 -15.90
CA ASP A 205 -0.82 -20.68 -15.63
C ASP A 205 -0.67 -19.86 -14.34
N GLY A 206 0.16 -20.36 -13.43
CA GLY A 206 0.46 -19.76 -12.14
C GLY A 206 1.12 -18.38 -12.25
N ARG A 207 1.81 -18.07 -13.36
CA ARG A 207 2.36 -16.72 -13.62
C ARG A 207 1.28 -15.68 -13.88
N LYS A 208 0.19 -16.05 -14.56
CA LYS A 208 -0.96 -15.15 -14.77
C LYS A 208 -1.73 -14.94 -13.47
N ALA A 209 -1.86 -15.99 -12.65
CA ALA A 209 -2.42 -15.85 -11.30
C ALA A 209 -1.52 -15.00 -10.39
N PHE A 210 -0.19 -15.09 -10.56
CA PHE A 210 0.76 -14.22 -9.87
C PHE A 210 0.60 -12.76 -10.29
N GLU A 211 0.37 -12.47 -11.58
CA GLU A 211 0.07 -11.11 -12.04
C GLU A 211 -1.24 -10.56 -11.44
N LEU A 212 -2.30 -11.38 -11.37
CA LEU A 212 -3.54 -11.03 -10.67
C LEU A 212 -3.30 -10.67 -9.19
N TYR A 213 -2.43 -11.44 -8.54
CA TYR A 213 -2.08 -11.24 -7.14
C TYR A 213 -1.18 -10.01 -6.91
N ASP A 214 -0.06 -9.90 -7.64
CA ASP A 214 0.98 -8.89 -7.44
C ASP A 214 0.58 -7.52 -7.98
N THR A 215 -0.03 -7.48 -9.17
CA THR A 215 -0.40 -6.22 -9.84
C THR A 215 -1.77 -5.72 -9.40
N PHE A 216 -2.75 -6.62 -9.27
CA PHE A 216 -4.15 -6.25 -9.06
C PHE A 216 -4.68 -6.57 -7.66
N GLY A 217 -3.86 -7.20 -6.80
CA GLY A 217 -4.22 -7.53 -5.42
C GLY A 217 -5.28 -8.61 -5.28
N PHE A 218 -5.56 -9.37 -6.35
CA PHE A 218 -6.60 -10.40 -6.37
C PHE A 218 -6.08 -11.69 -5.71
N PRO A 219 -6.73 -12.20 -4.65
CA PRO A 219 -6.18 -13.32 -3.88
C PRO A 219 -6.02 -14.61 -4.68
N ILE A 220 -4.91 -15.30 -4.46
CA ILE A 220 -4.67 -16.63 -5.05
C ILE A 220 -5.73 -17.64 -4.60
N ASP A 221 -6.11 -17.63 -3.32
CA ASP A 221 -7.11 -18.57 -2.79
C ASP A 221 -8.46 -18.40 -3.49
N LEU A 222 -8.82 -17.15 -3.80
CA LEU A 222 -10.07 -16.85 -4.47
C LEU A 222 -9.99 -17.23 -5.95
N THR A 223 -8.84 -17.02 -6.57
CA THR A 223 -8.55 -17.51 -7.92
C THR A 223 -8.73 -19.02 -7.99
N ALA A 224 -8.09 -19.77 -7.10
CA ALA A 224 -8.21 -21.22 -7.02
C ALA A 224 -9.66 -21.68 -6.77
N LEU A 225 -10.38 -21.02 -5.85
CA LEU A 225 -11.77 -21.32 -5.56
C LEU A 225 -12.69 -21.13 -6.78
N ILE A 226 -12.59 -19.98 -7.45
CA ILE A 226 -13.42 -19.66 -8.63
C ILE A 226 -13.10 -20.61 -9.79
N LEU A 227 -11.82 -20.93 -9.99
CA LEU A 227 -11.40 -21.90 -11.00
C LEU A 227 -12.00 -23.28 -10.69
N GLY A 228 -11.90 -23.76 -9.45
CA GLY A 228 -12.47 -25.04 -9.03
C GLY A 228 -13.98 -25.13 -9.25
N GLU A 229 -14.73 -24.09 -8.89
CA GLU A 229 -16.19 -24.02 -9.12
C GLU A 229 -16.57 -24.08 -10.61
N ARG A 230 -15.65 -23.68 -11.50
CA ARG A 230 -15.81 -23.72 -12.96
C ARG A 230 -15.17 -24.96 -13.60
N GLY A 231 -14.61 -25.87 -12.81
CA GLY A 231 -13.95 -27.08 -13.29
C GLY A 231 -12.56 -26.85 -13.91
N TYR A 232 -11.87 -25.78 -13.50
CA TYR A 232 -10.47 -25.46 -13.82
C TYR A 232 -9.57 -25.68 -12.59
N GLU A 233 -8.28 -25.88 -12.82
CA GLU A 233 -7.24 -26.01 -11.80
C GLU A 233 -6.23 -24.88 -11.91
N LEU A 234 -5.65 -24.46 -10.79
CA LEU A 234 -4.58 -23.47 -10.74
C LEU A 234 -3.21 -24.17 -10.74
N ASP A 235 -2.26 -23.69 -11.54
CA ASP A 235 -0.86 -24.11 -11.44
C ASP A 235 -0.13 -23.45 -10.25
N GLU A 236 -0.35 -23.99 -9.06
CA GLU A 236 0.25 -23.47 -7.82
C GLU A 236 1.79 -23.46 -7.85
N ALA A 237 2.40 -24.47 -8.48
CA ALA A 237 3.86 -24.56 -8.62
C ALA A 237 4.44 -23.40 -9.47
N GLY A 238 3.74 -23.02 -10.54
CA GLY A 238 4.11 -21.88 -11.37
C GLY A 238 4.00 -20.55 -10.63
N PHE A 239 2.99 -20.41 -9.77
CA PHE A 239 2.82 -19.23 -8.90
C PHE A 239 3.96 -19.11 -7.89
N GLU A 240 4.29 -20.19 -7.17
CA GLU A 240 5.35 -20.15 -6.14
C GLU A 240 6.72 -19.85 -6.77
N LYS A 241 6.98 -20.36 -7.97
CA LYS A 241 8.19 -20.02 -8.71
C LYS A 241 8.29 -18.51 -9.00
N ALA A 242 7.20 -17.88 -9.43
CA ALA A 242 7.17 -16.43 -9.69
C ALA A 242 7.38 -15.61 -8.40
N MET A 243 6.75 -16.02 -7.29
CA MET A 243 6.99 -15.46 -5.96
C MET A 243 8.46 -15.54 -5.54
N GLN A 244 9.11 -16.69 -5.77
CA GLN A 244 10.51 -16.87 -5.42
C GLN A 244 11.46 -16.02 -6.29
N GLU A 245 11.16 -15.88 -7.58
CA GLU A 245 11.90 -14.99 -8.48
C GLU A 245 11.85 -13.53 -8.00
N GLN A 246 10.70 -13.04 -7.52
CA GLN A 246 10.55 -11.70 -6.93
C GLN A 246 11.37 -11.55 -5.64
N LYS A 247 11.27 -12.51 -4.71
CA LYS A 247 12.04 -12.51 -3.45
C LYS A 247 13.56 -12.50 -3.69
N ASN A 248 14.03 -13.26 -4.68
CA ASN A 248 15.46 -13.35 -4.99
C ASN A 248 16.01 -12.04 -5.57
N ARG A 249 15.24 -11.32 -6.40
CA ARG A 249 15.63 -9.99 -6.89
C ARG A 249 15.87 -8.98 -5.77
N SER A 250 15.15 -9.09 -4.66
CA SER A 250 15.34 -8.23 -3.47
C SER A 250 16.57 -8.59 -2.64
N ARG A 251 17.07 -9.83 -2.71
CA ARG A 251 18.20 -10.33 -1.89
C ARG A 251 19.57 -10.20 -2.55
N SER A 252 19.66 -10.20 -3.88
CA SER A 252 20.93 -10.14 -4.61
C SER A 252 21.70 -8.80 -4.48
N ALA A 253 21.15 -7.80 -3.80
CA ALA A 253 21.77 -6.49 -3.59
C ALA A 253 22.68 -6.39 -2.35
N SER A 254 22.83 -7.47 -1.55
CA SER A 254 23.40 -7.39 -0.18
C SER A 254 24.54 -8.37 0.15
N GLU A 255 25.20 -8.97 -0.83
CA GLU A 255 26.27 -9.95 -0.57
C GLU A 255 27.55 -9.24 -0.02
N VAL A 256 27.97 -9.64 1.19
CA VAL A 256 29.16 -9.11 1.89
C VAL A 256 30.13 -10.26 2.12
N SER A 257 31.38 -10.11 1.64
CA SER A 257 32.48 -11.03 1.93
C SER A 257 33.11 -10.66 3.28
N LYS A 258 33.39 -11.66 4.13
CA LYS A 258 33.98 -11.48 5.47
C LYS A 258 35.24 -12.35 5.58
N GLU A 259 36.36 -11.76 5.96
CA GLU A 259 37.57 -12.51 6.33
C GLU A 259 37.46 -13.09 7.75
N ASP A 260 38.39 -13.96 8.12
CA ASP A 260 38.46 -14.55 9.46
C ASP A 260 38.83 -13.49 10.52
N TRP A 261 38.45 -13.77 11.78
CA TRP A 261 38.78 -12.91 12.91
C TRP A 261 40.25 -13.02 13.29
N VAL A 262 40.90 -11.87 13.47
CA VAL A 262 42.19 -11.74 14.16
C VAL A 262 41.92 -11.39 15.61
N VAL A 263 42.30 -12.29 16.53
CA VAL A 263 42.10 -12.14 17.98
C VAL A 263 43.33 -11.49 18.60
N LEU A 264 43.13 -10.40 19.33
CA LEU A 264 44.18 -9.63 20.02
C LEU A 264 44.19 -9.91 21.54
N ALA A 265 43.04 -10.25 22.12
CA ALA A 265 42.90 -10.63 23.52
C ALA A 265 41.77 -11.66 23.70
N ASP A 266 41.93 -12.56 24.67
CA ASP A 266 40.83 -13.41 25.17
C ASP A 266 40.07 -12.62 26.25
N ASP A 267 39.07 -11.86 25.83
CA ASP A 267 38.09 -11.24 26.73
C ASP A 267 36.68 -11.64 26.29
N LEU A 268 35.97 -12.35 27.17
CA LEU A 268 34.71 -13.01 26.85
C LEU A 268 33.48 -12.15 27.17
N GLN A 269 33.62 -11.02 27.89
CA GLN A 269 32.48 -10.20 28.28
C GLN A 269 32.59 -8.77 27.76
N GLN A 270 31.81 -8.48 26.73
CA GLN A 270 31.62 -7.12 26.23
C GLN A 270 30.56 -6.40 27.06
N GLU A 271 30.99 -5.38 27.80
CA GLU A 271 30.08 -4.56 28.59
C GLU A 271 29.62 -3.32 27.82
N PHE A 272 28.30 -3.11 27.72
CA PHE A 272 27.73 -1.88 27.17
C PHE A 272 27.52 -0.85 28.28
N VAL A 273 28.29 0.24 28.24
CA VAL A 273 28.23 1.34 29.24
C VAL A 273 27.57 2.61 28.69
N GLY A 274 27.05 2.53 27.45
CA GLY A 274 26.57 3.67 26.68
C GLY A 274 25.26 4.30 27.16
N TYR A 275 24.58 3.70 28.13
CA TYR A 275 23.44 4.34 28.78
C TYR A 275 23.86 5.54 29.64
N ASP A 276 25.01 5.42 30.29
CA ASP A 276 25.46 6.38 31.30
C ASP A 276 26.66 7.21 30.80
N ASN A 277 27.48 6.64 29.91
CA ASN A 277 28.71 7.26 29.42
C ASN A 277 28.73 7.37 27.89
N LEU A 278 29.14 8.54 27.36
CA LEU A 278 29.36 8.74 25.92
C LEU A 278 30.83 8.61 25.53
N GLU A 279 31.73 8.55 26.52
CA GLU A 279 33.15 8.33 26.32
C GLU A 279 33.70 7.36 27.36
N THR A 280 34.67 6.54 26.96
CA THR A 280 35.37 5.61 27.86
C THR A 280 36.67 5.11 27.22
N THR A 281 37.59 4.59 28.02
CA THR A 281 38.81 3.94 27.52
C THR A 281 38.53 2.47 27.20
N VAL A 282 38.88 2.06 25.98
CA VAL A 282 38.62 0.72 25.44
C VAL A 282 39.90 0.07 24.90
N LYS A 283 39.85 -1.25 24.70
CA LYS A 283 40.84 -2.04 23.95
C LYS A 283 40.13 -2.79 22.83
N ILE A 284 40.79 -2.95 21.69
CA ILE A 284 40.29 -3.82 20.61
C ILE A 284 40.64 -5.26 20.98
N VAL A 285 39.62 -6.11 21.11
CA VAL A 285 39.74 -7.52 21.47
C VAL A 285 39.94 -8.38 20.23
N LYS A 286 39.24 -8.06 19.13
CA LYS A 286 39.42 -8.70 17.84
C LYS A 286 38.94 -7.82 16.70
N TYR A 287 39.43 -8.08 15.50
CA TYR A 287 38.99 -7.41 14.28
C TYR A 287 38.94 -8.36 13.09
N ARG A 288 38.21 -7.97 12.04
CA ARG A 288 38.27 -8.62 10.72
C ARG A 288 38.04 -7.63 9.60
N LYS A 289 38.50 -7.96 8.41
CA LYS A 289 38.20 -7.20 7.19
C LYS A 289 36.90 -7.71 6.56
N VAL A 290 36.09 -6.77 6.08
CA VAL A 290 34.84 -7.05 5.36
C VAL A 290 34.79 -6.25 4.08
N THR A 291 34.32 -6.87 3.00
CA THR A 291 34.24 -6.24 1.68
C THR A 291 32.83 -6.36 1.14
N SER A 292 32.23 -5.22 0.81
CA SER A 292 30.90 -5.16 0.18
C SER A 292 30.95 -4.38 -1.13
N LYS A 293 30.04 -4.69 -2.07
CA LYS A 293 29.92 -3.95 -3.34
C LYS A 293 29.60 -2.46 -3.15
N LYS A 294 28.92 -2.10 -2.05
CA LYS A 294 28.41 -0.75 -1.81
C LYS A 294 29.41 0.13 -1.05
N GLU A 295 30.07 -0.42 -0.04
CA GLU A 295 30.91 0.35 0.89
C GLU A 295 32.41 0.10 0.72
N GLY A 296 32.79 -0.82 -0.17
CA GLY A 296 34.18 -1.19 -0.40
C GLY A 296 34.75 -2.03 0.75
N GLU A 297 36.04 -1.86 1.00
CA GLU A 297 36.74 -2.52 2.11
C GLU A 297 36.54 -1.74 3.42
N GLN A 298 36.22 -2.45 4.49
CA GLN A 298 36.04 -1.92 5.84
C GLN A 298 36.57 -2.92 6.87
N TYR A 299 36.69 -2.47 8.11
CA TYR A 299 37.03 -3.27 9.27
C TYR A 299 35.87 -3.34 10.24
N GLN A 300 35.66 -4.53 10.78
CA GLN A 300 34.78 -4.76 11.92
C GLN A 300 35.66 -4.93 13.16
N LEU A 301 35.43 -4.10 14.17
CA LEU A 301 36.18 -4.03 15.42
C LEU A 301 35.30 -4.43 16.59
N VAL A 302 35.86 -5.19 17.53
CA VAL A 302 35.19 -5.60 18.76
C VAL A 302 35.99 -5.10 19.95
N PHE A 303 35.32 -4.47 20.92
CA PHE A 303 35.94 -3.88 22.11
C PHE A 303 35.62 -4.69 23.36
N ASN A 304 36.45 -4.55 24.41
CA ASN A 304 36.20 -5.17 25.72
C ASN A 304 35.00 -4.54 26.45
N LEU A 305 34.77 -3.25 26.27
CA LEU A 305 33.57 -2.53 26.69
C LEU A 305 33.31 -1.41 25.69
N THR A 306 32.08 -0.92 25.60
CA THR A 306 31.75 0.11 24.60
C THR A 306 30.67 1.10 25.06
N PRO A 307 30.84 2.41 24.78
CA PRO A 307 29.79 3.40 24.93
C PRO A 307 28.86 3.46 23.71
N PHE A 308 29.21 2.81 22.59
CA PHE A 308 28.44 2.83 21.35
C PHE A 308 27.25 1.88 21.42
N TYR A 309 26.05 2.41 21.26
CA TYR A 309 24.82 1.62 21.19
C TYR A 309 24.80 0.86 19.86
N PRO A 310 24.65 -0.48 19.89
CA PRO A 310 24.48 -1.26 18.67
C PRO A 310 23.07 -1.07 18.11
N GLU A 311 22.94 -1.07 16.79
CA GLU A 311 21.63 -1.11 16.11
C GLU A 311 20.74 -2.21 16.72
N GLY A 312 19.53 -1.85 17.13
CA GLY A 312 18.61 -2.74 17.86
C GLY A 312 17.33 -2.04 18.30
N GLY A 313 16.23 -2.80 18.44
CA GLY A 313 14.93 -2.27 18.87
C GLY A 313 14.37 -1.16 17.96
N GLY A 314 14.75 -1.17 16.68
CA GLY A 314 14.44 -0.11 15.71
C GLY A 314 15.39 1.09 15.73
N GLN A 315 16.22 1.26 16.78
CA GLN A 315 17.21 2.33 16.85
C GLN A 315 18.46 2.00 16.05
N VAL A 316 18.96 2.99 15.29
CA VAL A 316 20.24 2.86 14.59
C VAL A 316 21.45 2.87 15.53
N GLY A 317 22.50 2.19 15.07
CA GLY A 317 23.79 2.16 15.75
C GLY A 317 24.43 3.52 15.89
N ASP A 318 25.16 3.72 16.98
CA ASP A 318 25.92 4.94 17.18
C ASP A 318 27.12 5.05 16.26
N LYS A 319 27.54 6.31 16.09
CA LYS A 319 28.72 6.73 15.35
C LYS A 319 29.59 7.59 16.24
N GLY A 320 30.85 7.74 15.86
CA GLY A 320 31.82 8.54 16.60
C GLY A 320 33.22 8.15 16.19
N TYR A 321 34.13 8.02 17.15
CA TYR A 321 35.52 7.72 16.86
C TYR A 321 36.27 7.06 18.02
N LEU A 322 37.40 6.47 17.68
CA LEU A 322 38.48 6.09 18.59
C LEU A 322 39.59 7.14 18.49
N GLU A 323 40.10 7.58 19.64
CA GLU A 323 41.25 8.47 19.75
C GLU A 323 42.41 7.73 20.39
N ALA A 324 43.54 7.68 19.69
CA ALA A 324 44.79 7.08 20.16
C ALA A 324 45.57 8.06 21.04
N SER A 325 46.53 7.53 21.82
CA SER A 325 47.37 8.33 22.72
C SER A 325 48.20 9.41 22.02
N ASN A 326 48.50 9.22 20.73
CA ASN A 326 49.22 10.15 19.87
C ASN A 326 48.31 11.20 19.20
N GLY A 327 47.01 11.21 19.50
CA GLY A 327 46.02 12.13 18.92
C GLY A 327 45.42 11.67 17.58
N ASN A 328 45.80 10.50 17.04
CA ASN A 328 45.19 9.97 15.83
C ASN A 328 43.73 9.55 16.09
N VAL A 329 42.86 9.82 15.11
CA VAL A 329 41.42 9.56 15.20
C VAL A 329 40.98 8.57 14.14
N PHE A 330 40.25 7.53 14.56
CA PHE A 330 39.68 6.50 13.70
C PHE A 330 38.16 6.50 13.82
N TYR A 331 37.45 6.78 12.73
CA TYR A 331 36.00 6.96 12.76
C TYR A 331 35.25 5.62 12.81
N ILE A 332 34.29 5.56 13.74
CA ILE A 332 33.28 4.50 13.81
C ILE A 332 32.06 4.97 13.01
N LEU A 333 31.80 4.30 11.90
CA LEU A 333 30.77 4.66 10.93
C LEU A 333 29.39 4.08 11.26
N ASP A 334 29.38 2.95 11.96
CA ASP A 334 28.18 2.22 12.36
C ASP A 334 28.52 1.24 13.50
N THR A 335 27.53 0.86 14.30
CA THR A 335 27.67 -0.09 15.40
C THR A 335 26.51 -1.08 15.36
N LYS A 336 26.78 -2.38 15.32
CA LYS A 336 25.74 -3.43 15.20
C LYS A 336 25.97 -4.56 16.18
N ARG A 337 24.94 -5.37 16.38
CA ARG A 337 25.06 -6.63 17.13
C ARG A 337 25.12 -7.81 16.16
N GLU A 338 26.18 -8.61 16.21
CA GLU A 338 26.33 -9.87 15.48
C GLU A 338 26.63 -11.00 16.48
N ASN A 339 25.83 -12.08 16.51
CA ASN A 339 26.04 -13.23 17.41
C ASN A 339 26.28 -12.85 18.89
N ASN A 340 25.48 -11.92 19.41
CA ASN A 340 25.60 -11.30 20.75
C ASN A 340 26.80 -10.38 20.99
N GLU A 341 27.69 -10.19 20.00
CA GLU A 341 28.81 -9.26 20.08
C GLU A 341 28.46 -7.91 19.46
N ILE A 342 28.93 -6.83 20.07
CA ILE A 342 28.86 -5.47 19.54
C ILE A 342 30.06 -5.24 18.62
N VAL A 343 29.75 -5.03 17.35
CA VAL A 343 30.70 -4.86 16.26
C VAL A 343 30.65 -3.42 15.75
N HIS A 344 31.80 -2.79 15.66
CA HIS A 344 31.98 -1.40 15.25
C HIS A 344 32.62 -1.36 13.86
N PHE A 345 32.03 -0.62 12.93
CA PHE A 345 32.49 -0.54 11.56
C PHE A 345 33.40 0.68 11.38
N ALA A 346 34.60 0.46 10.86
CA ALA A 346 35.58 1.50 10.56
C ALA A 346 36.14 1.32 9.14
N LYS A 347 36.56 2.41 8.47
CA LYS A 347 37.25 2.29 7.18
C LYS A 347 38.69 1.81 7.32
N GLU A 348 39.32 2.13 8.44
CA GLU A 348 40.73 1.93 8.68
C GLU A 348 40.92 1.23 10.02
N LEU A 349 41.93 0.36 10.09
CA LEU A 349 42.39 -0.25 11.33
C LEU A 349 43.54 0.61 11.89
N PRO A 350 43.57 0.89 13.21
CA PRO A 350 44.73 1.52 13.83
C PRO A 350 46.01 0.73 13.57
N SER A 351 47.13 1.42 13.34
CA SER A 351 48.42 0.75 13.04
C SER A 351 48.93 -0.15 14.19
N HIS A 352 48.55 0.16 15.44
CA HIS A 352 48.86 -0.60 16.64
C HIS A 352 47.53 -0.94 17.37
N PRO A 353 46.73 -1.90 16.86
CA PRO A 353 45.38 -2.14 17.36
C PRO A 353 45.33 -2.71 18.79
N GLU A 354 46.46 -3.18 19.33
CA GLU A 354 46.63 -3.67 20.70
C GLU A 354 46.67 -2.56 21.78
N GLU A 355 46.80 -1.30 21.38
CA GLU A 355 46.84 -0.16 22.31
C GLU A 355 45.47 0.13 22.96
N LYS A 356 45.48 1.02 23.95
CA LYS A 356 44.25 1.58 24.53
C LYS A 356 43.80 2.79 23.72
N PHE A 357 42.50 2.88 23.47
CA PHE A 357 41.88 3.99 22.76
C PHE A 357 40.83 4.67 23.63
N LYS A 358 40.66 5.98 23.49
CA LYS A 358 39.47 6.67 24.01
C LYS A 358 38.36 6.56 22.97
N ALA A 359 37.32 5.79 23.29
CA ALA A 359 36.10 5.71 22.49
C ALA A 359 35.19 6.89 22.81
N VAL A 360 34.74 7.61 21.78
CA VAL A 360 33.86 8.80 21.91
C VAL A 360 32.68 8.69 20.96
N VAL A 361 31.46 8.68 21.51
CA VAL A 361 30.21 8.71 20.75
C VAL A 361 29.89 10.13 20.29
N ASP A 362 29.36 10.29 19.08
CA ASP A 362 28.81 11.56 18.61
C ASP A 362 27.58 11.95 19.46
N GLN A 363 27.81 12.82 20.44
CA GLN A 363 26.78 13.29 21.37
C GLN A 363 25.59 13.93 20.67
N LYS A 364 25.79 14.66 19.56
CA LYS A 364 24.70 15.33 18.85
C LYS A 364 23.82 14.31 18.14
N GLN A 365 24.42 13.33 17.46
CA GLN A 365 23.66 12.24 16.85
C GLN A 365 22.93 11.40 17.89
N ARG A 366 23.61 11.04 18.99
CA ARG A 366 22.99 10.29 20.10
C ARG A 366 21.78 11.04 20.65
N LYS A 367 21.90 12.33 20.94
CA LYS A 367 20.80 13.14 21.48
C LYS A 367 19.60 13.12 20.53
N ARG A 368 19.82 13.34 19.23
CA ARG A 368 18.74 13.34 18.22
C ARG A 368 18.07 11.97 18.09
N THR A 369 18.85 10.90 18.06
CA THR A 369 18.32 9.53 18.04
C THR A 369 17.50 9.24 19.30
N ALA A 370 17.98 9.63 20.48
CA ALA A 370 17.27 9.46 21.75
C ALA A 370 15.97 10.30 21.82
N SER A 371 15.96 11.51 21.25
CA SER A 371 14.76 12.34 21.09
C SER A 371 13.72 11.63 20.22
N ASN A 372 14.14 11.11 19.06
CA ASN A 372 13.27 10.37 18.16
C ASN A 372 12.79 9.04 18.77
N HIS A 373 13.62 8.36 19.57
CA HIS A 373 13.22 7.13 20.26
C HIS A 373 12.12 7.42 21.28
N THR A 374 12.34 8.43 22.12
CA THR A 374 11.35 8.82 23.14
C THR A 374 10.06 9.31 22.49
N ALA A 375 10.15 10.09 21.40
CA ALA A 375 8.98 10.49 20.63
C ALA A 375 8.22 9.30 20.01
N THR A 376 8.91 8.19 19.70
CA THR A 376 8.27 6.97 19.21
C THR A 376 7.37 6.35 20.28
N HIS A 377 7.81 6.31 21.55
CA HIS A 377 6.97 5.82 22.67
C HIS A 377 5.75 6.73 22.87
N LEU A 378 5.96 8.06 22.87
CA LEU A 378 4.85 9.02 23.01
C LEU A 378 3.86 8.92 21.84
N LEU A 379 4.35 8.69 20.61
CA LEU A 379 3.53 8.46 19.43
C LEU A 379 2.72 7.17 19.56
N HIS A 380 3.33 6.08 20.03
CA HIS A 380 2.63 4.82 20.23
C HIS A 380 1.49 4.97 21.24
N GLN A 381 1.74 5.66 22.37
CA GLN A 381 0.70 6.01 23.32
C GLN A 381 -0.40 6.86 22.66
N ALA A 382 -0.04 7.86 21.86
CA ALA A 382 -0.98 8.76 21.18
C ALA A 382 -1.90 8.00 20.22
N LEU A 383 -1.34 7.06 19.45
CA LEU A 383 -2.10 6.25 18.51
C LEU A 383 -3.11 5.37 19.23
N ARG A 384 -2.73 4.75 20.35
CA ARG A 384 -3.65 3.91 21.14
C ARG A 384 -4.78 4.74 21.77
N GLU A 385 -4.49 5.94 22.25
CA GLU A 385 -5.52 6.82 22.82
C GLU A 385 -6.50 7.33 21.76
N VAL A 386 -5.99 7.76 20.60
CA VAL A 386 -6.82 8.42 19.58
C VAL A 386 -7.54 7.39 18.70
N LEU A 387 -6.86 6.31 18.32
CA LEU A 387 -7.40 5.33 17.37
C LEU A 387 -8.00 4.10 18.05
N GLY A 388 -7.53 3.76 19.26
CA GLY A 388 -7.97 2.59 20.03
C GLY A 388 -6.86 1.58 20.36
N GLU A 389 -7.15 0.68 21.31
CA GLU A 389 -6.18 -0.28 21.86
C GLU A 389 -5.71 -1.38 20.89
N HIS A 390 -6.38 -1.55 19.74
CA HIS A 390 -5.99 -2.48 18.68
C HIS A 390 -4.73 -2.05 17.91
N VAL A 391 -4.27 -0.82 18.14
CA VAL A 391 -3.00 -0.33 17.60
C VAL A 391 -1.85 -1.06 18.29
N GLU A 392 -1.10 -1.80 17.50
CA GLU A 392 0.13 -2.49 17.89
C GLU A 392 1.25 -2.12 16.93
N GLN A 393 2.47 -1.98 17.46
CA GLN A 393 3.66 -1.82 16.64
C GLN A 393 3.87 -3.04 15.72
N LYS A 394 4.00 -2.79 14.42
CA LYS A 394 4.39 -3.78 13.38
C LYS A 394 5.77 -3.52 12.80
N GLY A 395 6.38 -2.38 13.11
CA GLY A 395 7.75 -2.04 12.73
C GLY A 395 8.15 -0.67 13.27
N SER A 396 9.45 -0.47 13.51
CA SER A 396 9.99 0.81 13.96
C SER A 396 11.36 1.04 13.33
N ALA A 397 11.67 2.29 13.01
CA ALA A 397 13.01 2.74 12.69
C ALA A 397 13.25 4.12 13.28
N VAL A 398 14.30 4.26 14.09
CA VAL A 398 14.65 5.48 14.82
C VAL A 398 16.05 5.90 14.37
N HIS A 399 16.09 6.94 13.55
CA HIS A 399 17.32 7.57 13.07
C HIS A 399 17.55 8.91 13.78
N SER A 400 18.75 9.47 13.67
CA SER A 400 19.05 10.82 14.16
C SER A 400 18.32 11.93 13.39
N LYS A 401 17.83 11.66 12.17
CA LYS A 401 17.13 12.65 11.33
C LYS A 401 15.61 12.52 11.33
N TYR A 402 15.09 11.32 11.58
CA TYR A 402 13.66 11.02 11.53
C TYR A 402 13.35 9.75 12.31
N LEU A 403 12.07 9.53 12.57
CA LEU A 403 11.53 8.25 13.03
C LEU A 403 10.43 7.76 12.10
N ARG A 404 10.24 6.45 12.10
CA ARG A 404 9.22 5.74 11.33
C ARG A 404 8.56 4.72 12.25
N PHE A 405 7.24 4.76 12.30
CA PHE A 405 6.44 3.86 13.14
C PHE A 405 5.36 3.20 12.30
N ASP A 406 5.42 1.88 12.21
CA ASP A 406 4.45 1.06 11.50
C ASP A 406 3.53 0.40 12.52
N PHE A 407 2.22 0.49 12.31
CA PHE A 407 1.23 0.05 13.28
C PHE A 407 0.02 -0.62 12.64
N SER A 408 -0.63 -1.53 13.37
CA SER A 408 -1.90 -2.14 12.94
C SER A 408 -3.02 -1.12 12.98
N HIS A 409 -3.59 -0.83 11.82
CA HIS A 409 -4.79 -0.01 11.72
C HIS A 409 -5.48 -0.26 10.36
N PHE A 410 -6.80 -0.41 10.38
CA PHE A 410 -7.58 -0.91 9.24
C PHE A 410 -7.92 0.18 8.22
N ALA A 411 -7.87 1.46 8.60
CA ALA A 411 -8.27 2.59 7.75
C ALA A 411 -7.13 3.60 7.55
N LYS A 412 -7.36 4.58 6.68
CA LYS A 412 -6.50 5.77 6.62
C LYS A 412 -6.77 6.67 7.82
N VAL A 413 -5.71 7.08 8.52
CA VAL A 413 -5.83 8.07 9.59
C VAL A 413 -6.26 9.40 8.99
N SER A 414 -7.36 9.94 9.47
CA SER A 414 -7.90 11.22 9.01
C SER A 414 -6.99 12.38 9.38
N VAL A 415 -7.16 13.52 8.68
CA VAL A 415 -6.37 14.73 8.97
C VAL A 415 -6.61 15.20 10.42
N ASP A 416 -7.85 15.09 10.92
CA ASP A 416 -8.18 15.50 12.27
C ASP A 416 -7.55 14.59 13.33
N GLU A 417 -7.57 13.27 13.12
CA GLU A 417 -6.90 12.30 13.99
C GLU A 417 -5.38 12.52 13.98
N LEU A 418 -4.76 12.74 12.82
CA LEU A 418 -3.33 13.08 12.72
C LEU A 418 -2.97 14.32 13.53
N GLN A 419 -3.81 15.36 13.47
CA GLN A 419 -3.60 16.55 14.27
C GLN A 419 -3.81 16.28 15.76
N GLN A 420 -4.77 15.45 16.15
CA GLN A 420 -4.98 15.04 17.54
C GLN A 420 -3.77 14.28 18.08
N ILE A 421 -3.25 13.31 17.32
CA ILE A 421 -2.05 12.53 17.63
C ILE A 421 -0.85 13.48 17.82
N GLU A 422 -0.60 14.39 16.86
CA GLU A 422 0.51 15.34 16.94
C GLU A 422 0.38 16.27 18.16
N ARG A 423 -0.83 16.78 18.45
CA ARG A 423 -1.09 17.59 19.66
C ARG A 423 -0.86 16.79 20.94
N PHE A 424 -1.30 15.54 20.98
CA PHE A 424 -1.16 14.67 22.14
C PHE A 424 0.32 14.42 22.50
N VAL A 425 1.15 14.14 21.49
CA VAL A 425 2.60 13.95 21.67
C VAL A 425 3.25 15.26 22.14
N ASN A 426 2.94 16.38 21.47
CA ASN A 426 3.53 17.67 21.83
C ASN A 426 3.12 18.15 23.23
N ALA A 427 1.90 17.86 23.69
CA ALA A 427 1.49 18.17 25.06
C ALA A 427 2.37 17.44 26.10
N ARG A 428 2.73 16.18 25.84
CA ARG A 428 3.64 15.40 26.71
C ARG A 428 5.08 15.89 26.65
N ILE A 429 5.52 16.38 25.49
CA ILE A 429 6.80 17.08 25.35
C ILE A 429 6.80 18.36 26.20
N SER A 430 5.75 19.18 26.10
CA SER A 430 5.62 20.43 26.87
C SER A 430 5.51 20.21 28.37
N ASN A 431 4.95 19.08 28.82
CA ASN A 431 4.86 18.73 30.25
C ASN A 431 6.22 18.39 30.88
N GLY A 432 7.27 18.16 30.07
CA GLY A 432 8.61 17.87 30.59
C GLY A 432 8.67 16.65 31.50
N LEU A 433 8.15 15.51 31.04
CA LEU A 433 8.10 14.26 31.80
C LEU A 433 9.51 13.69 31.96
N PRO A 434 9.95 13.34 33.19
CA PRO A 434 11.25 12.74 33.43
C PRO A 434 11.30 11.28 32.96
N LEU A 435 12.49 10.80 32.63
CA LEU A 435 12.76 9.38 32.40
C LEU A 435 12.73 8.61 33.73
N GLU A 436 11.80 7.67 33.83
CA GLU A 436 11.80 6.65 34.88
C GLU A 436 12.31 5.33 34.29
N GLU A 437 13.56 4.97 34.61
CA GLU A 437 14.22 3.77 34.11
C GLU A 437 14.39 2.72 35.22
N GLN A 438 14.10 1.46 34.89
CA GLN A 438 14.51 0.32 35.72
C GLN A 438 15.21 -0.73 34.86
N ARG A 439 16.38 -1.18 35.31
CA ARG A 439 17.20 -2.20 34.64
C ARG A 439 17.07 -3.53 35.39
N ASN A 440 17.11 -4.65 34.67
CA ASN A 440 17.06 -6.01 35.23
C ASN A 440 15.79 -6.32 36.06
N VAL A 441 14.62 -5.84 35.61
CA VAL A 441 13.32 -6.11 36.24
C VAL A 441 12.79 -7.47 35.78
N PRO A 442 12.29 -8.35 36.68
CA PRO A 442 11.62 -9.58 36.26
C PRO A 442 10.43 -9.30 35.32
N MET A 443 10.31 -10.05 34.24
CA MET A 443 9.30 -9.79 33.19
C MET A 443 7.86 -9.72 33.75
N GLU A 444 7.50 -10.62 34.66
CA GLU A 444 6.16 -10.66 35.27
C GLU A 444 5.86 -9.39 36.08
N LYS A 445 6.86 -8.81 36.75
CA LYS A 445 6.72 -7.57 37.50
C LYS A 445 6.53 -6.38 36.55
N ALA A 446 7.31 -6.32 35.48
CA ALA A 446 7.18 -5.25 34.48
C ALA A 446 5.78 -5.23 33.84
N LEU A 447 5.24 -6.39 33.47
CA LEU A 447 3.88 -6.50 32.92
C LEU A 447 2.79 -6.06 33.92
N LYS A 448 2.94 -6.41 35.22
CA LYS A 448 2.01 -5.97 36.28
C LYS A 448 2.04 -4.45 36.49
N GLU A 449 3.17 -3.79 36.22
CA GLU A 449 3.31 -2.33 36.25
C GLU A 449 2.78 -1.64 34.98
N GLY A 450 2.17 -2.40 34.08
CA GLY A 450 1.57 -1.92 32.83
C GLY A 450 2.55 -1.80 31.66
N ALA A 451 3.79 -2.31 31.79
CA ALA A 451 4.77 -2.23 30.72
C ALA A 451 4.29 -3.00 29.48
N MET A 452 4.26 -2.32 28.34
CA MET A 452 3.94 -2.96 27.07
C MET A 452 5.15 -3.73 26.53
N ALA A 453 4.92 -4.98 26.17
CA ALA A 453 5.85 -5.77 25.38
C ALA A 453 5.61 -5.50 23.89
N LEU A 454 6.67 -5.30 23.11
CA LEU A 454 6.56 -5.09 21.67
C LEU A 454 6.33 -6.42 20.96
N PHE A 455 5.43 -6.40 19.97
CA PHE A 455 5.04 -7.58 19.21
C PHE A 455 6.23 -8.16 18.42
N GLY A 456 6.51 -9.45 18.61
CA GLY A 456 7.54 -10.18 17.86
C GLY A 456 8.95 -10.18 18.49
N GLU A 457 9.17 -9.42 19.55
CA GLU A 457 10.44 -9.41 20.29
C GLU A 457 10.51 -10.57 21.30
N LYS A 458 11.69 -11.17 21.43
CA LYS A 458 11.96 -12.19 22.46
C LYS A 458 12.65 -11.53 23.65
N TYR A 459 12.00 -11.58 24.80
CA TYR A 459 12.52 -11.04 26.05
C TYR A 459 13.17 -12.15 26.89
N GLY A 460 14.23 -11.82 27.62
CA GLY A 460 14.80 -12.70 28.64
C GLY A 460 14.03 -12.63 29.96
N ASP A 461 14.47 -13.40 30.95
CA ASP A 461 13.82 -13.47 32.28
C ASP A 461 13.79 -12.11 33.00
N THR A 462 14.78 -11.26 32.73
CA THR A 462 14.87 -9.88 33.19
C THR A 462 14.89 -8.91 32.02
N VAL A 463 14.18 -7.79 32.16
CA VAL A 463 13.96 -6.78 31.13
C VAL A 463 14.30 -5.38 31.64
N ARG A 464 14.40 -4.43 30.70
CA ARG A 464 14.55 -3.00 31.00
C ARG A 464 13.23 -2.30 30.69
N THR A 465 12.72 -1.54 31.65
CA THR A 465 11.50 -0.74 31.48
C THR A 465 11.85 0.74 31.35
N VAL A 466 11.22 1.40 30.39
CA VAL A 466 11.34 2.84 30.18
C VAL A 466 9.95 3.46 30.35
N ARG A 467 9.83 4.45 31.23
CA ARG A 467 8.58 5.16 31.48
C ARG A 467 8.73 6.67 31.33
N PHE A 468 7.73 7.28 30.69
CA PHE A 468 7.49 8.72 30.64
C PHE A 468 6.01 8.99 30.97
N GLY A 469 5.72 9.33 32.22
CA GLY A 469 4.33 9.45 32.69
C GLY A 469 3.58 8.13 32.51
N GLN A 470 2.51 8.14 31.72
CA GLN A 470 1.68 6.96 31.44
C GLN A 470 2.20 6.08 30.30
N SER A 471 3.24 6.50 29.58
CA SER A 471 3.88 5.68 28.54
C SER A 471 4.92 4.78 29.20
N ILE A 472 4.70 3.47 29.26
CA ILE A 472 5.66 2.49 29.80
C ILE A 472 5.85 1.32 28.82
N GLU A 473 7.11 1.03 28.46
CA GLU A 473 7.45 -0.01 27.49
C GLU A 473 8.70 -0.80 27.90
N LEU A 474 8.77 -2.05 27.44
CA LEU A 474 10.00 -2.85 27.49
C LEU A 474 10.94 -2.41 26.37
N CYS A 475 11.95 -1.61 26.69
CA CYS A 475 12.84 -1.02 25.70
C CYS A 475 14.31 -1.03 26.13
N GLY A 476 15.17 -1.52 25.23
CA GLY A 476 16.63 -1.49 25.37
C GLY A 476 17.29 -0.29 24.71
N GLY A 477 16.55 0.70 24.23
CA GLY A 477 17.07 1.85 23.49
C GLY A 477 17.61 2.99 24.35
N THR A 478 18.25 3.97 23.72
CA THR A 478 18.67 5.21 24.40
C THR A 478 17.53 6.23 24.39
N HIS A 479 17.31 6.93 25.51
CA HIS A 479 16.21 7.89 25.67
C HIS A 479 16.71 9.24 26.19
N VAL A 480 15.90 10.29 26.00
CA VAL A 480 16.16 11.58 26.64
C VAL A 480 15.88 11.50 28.13
N GLN A 481 16.53 12.34 28.93
CA GLN A 481 16.30 12.40 30.37
C GLN A 481 14.98 13.09 30.72
N ASN A 482 14.51 13.97 29.82
CA ASN A 482 13.26 14.68 29.96
C ASN A 482 12.60 14.89 28.60
N THR A 483 11.28 14.73 28.48
CA THR A 483 10.59 14.89 27.18
C THR A 483 10.73 16.29 26.61
N ALA A 484 10.98 17.32 27.42
CA ALA A 484 11.24 18.68 26.94
C ALA A 484 12.48 18.78 26.05
N ASP A 485 13.45 17.86 26.19
CA ASP A 485 14.65 17.80 25.32
C ASP A 485 14.33 17.49 23.86
N ILE A 486 13.14 16.94 23.58
CA ILE A 486 12.64 16.68 22.22
C ILE A 486 12.28 18.00 21.52
N TRP A 487 11.93 19.04 22.28
CA TRP A 487 11.44 20.36 21.87
C TRP A 487 10.11 20.34 21.11
N HIS A 488 10.01 19.62 20.00
CA HIS A 488 8.78 19.51 19.22
C HIS A 488 8.77 18.22 18.40
N PHE A 489 7.57 17.70 18.14
CA PHE A 489 7.32 16.54 17.29
C PHE A 489 6.42 16.94 16.12
N LYS A 490 6.80 16.56 14.90
CA LYS A 490 6.05 16.83 13.68
C LYS A 490 5.89 15.57 12.84
N ILE A 491 4.65 15.21 12.52
CA ILE A 491 4.33 14.19 11.52
C ILE A 491 4.59 14.78 10.14
N ARG A 492 5.40 14.09 9.33
CA ARG A 492 5.69 14.45 7.93
C ARG A 492 4.74 13.77 6.96
N SER A 493 4.44 12.51 7.20
CA SER A 493 3.64 11.70 6.29
C SER A 493 2.90 10.60 7.05
N GLU A 494 1.79 10.19 6.46
CA GLU A 494 1.06 9.01 6.86
C GLU A 494 0.63 8.23 5.60
N GLY A 495 0.75 6.90 5.63
CA GLY A 495 0.44 6.07 4.46
C GLY A 495 0.27 4.58 4.77
N ALA A 496 -0.28 3.84 3.80
CA ALA A 496 -0.38 2.39 3.87
C ALA A 496 0.95 1.74 3.46
N VAL A 497 1.43 0.78 4.25
CA VAL A 497 2.60 -0.06 3.90
C VAL A 497 2.14 -1.41 3.35
N ALA A 498 1.13 -1.97 4.00
CA ALA A 498 0.45 -3.19 3.62
C ALA A 498 -1.00 -3.09 4.09
N SER A 499 -1.87 -3.97 3.61
CA SER A 499 -3.26 -3.91 4.04
C SER A 499 -3.40 -4.30 5.52
N GLY A 500 -3.98 -3.38 6.32
CA GLY A 500 -4.05 -3.44 7.78
C GLY A 500 -2.85 -2.83 8.51
N ILE A 501 -1.84 -2.29 7.80
CA ILE A 501 -0.64 -1.69 8.38
C ILE A 501 -0.45 -0.27 7.84
N ARG A 502 -0.44 0.70 8.76
CA ARG A 502 -0.19 2.12 8.49
C ARG A 502 1.21 2.50 8.95
N ARG A 503 1.77 3.54 8.35
CA ARG A 503 3.07 4.10 8.71
C ARG A 503 2.94 5.59 8.95
N ILE A 504 3.50 6.05 10.05
CA ILE A 504 3.79 7.46 10.31
C ILE A 504 5.29 7.67 10.21
N GLU A 505 5.69 8.67 9.44
CA GLU A 505 7.04 9.22 9.48
C GLU A 505 7.01 10.58 10.15
N ALA A 506 7.90 10.79 11.11
CA ALA A 506 7.94 12.01 11.90
C ALA A 506 9.37 12.45 12.17
N ILE A 507 9.50 13.69 12.62
CA ILE A 507 10.76 14.35 12.94
C ILE A 507 10.64 15.06 14.29
N THR A 508 11.79 15.27 14.95
CA THR A 508 11.86 16.00 16.22
C THR A 508 13.02 17.00 16.25
N SER A 509 13.05 17.84 17.28
CA SER A 509 14.20 18.69 17.62
C SER A 509 14.67 19.56 16.44
N ASP A 510 15.97 19.61 16.16
CA ASP A 510 16.54 20.44 15.10
C ASP A 510 15.93 20.16 13.71
N ALA A 511 15.58 18.91 13.40
CA ALA A 511 14.97 18.58 12.10
C ALA A 511 13.61 19.29 11.91
N VAL A 512 12.86 19.51 13.00
CA VAL A 512 11.62 20.30 12.97
C VAL A 512 11.93 21.78 12.76
N LYS A 513 13.00 22.32 13.37
CA LYS A 513 13.40 23.72 13.18
C LYS A 513 13.72 23.98 11.71
N ASP A 514 14.51 23.09 11.11
CA ASP A 514 14.88 23.15 9.69
C ASP A 514 13.63 23.07 8.80
N PHE A 515 12.71 22.14 9.10
CA PHE A 515 11.45 21.99 8.38
C PHE A 515 10.57 23.26 8.43
N TYR A 516 10.43 23.90 9.59
CA TYR A 516 9.65 25.14 9.71
C TYR A 516 10.35 26.33 9.05
N ALA A 517 11.67 26.42 9.13
CA ALA A 517 12.44 27.47 8.45
C ALA A 517 12.28 27.34 6.92
N GLU A 518 12.43 26.13 6.38
CA GLU A 518 12.22 25.84 4.95
C GLU A 518 10.78 26.16 4.52
N SER A 519 9.79 25.67 5.28
CA SER A 519 8.36 25.94 5.00
C SER A 519 8.03 27.43 5.00
N ASN A 520 8.61 28.18 5.94
CA ASN A 520 8.42 29.63 6.02
C ASN A 520 9.08 30.35 4.84
N ASN A 521 10.30 29.94 4.45
CA ASN A 521 10.99 30.50 3.29
C ASN A 521 10.18 30.26 2.00
N THR A 522 9.70 29.04 1.77
CA THR A 522 8.83 28.73 0.62
C THR A 522 7.56 29.60 0.62
N LEU A 523 6.94 29.82 1.78
CA LEU A 523 5.77 30.71 1.88
C LEU A 523 6.11 32.16 1.55
N LEU A 524 7.28 32.65 1.94
CA LEU A 524 7.76 33.99 1.61
C LEU A 524 8.05 34.13 0.11
N GLU A 525 8.68 33.13 -0.51
CA GLU A 525 8.90 33.10 -1.97
C GLU A 525 7.58 33.12 -2.75
N ILE A 526 6.58 32.33 -2.31
CA ILE A 526 5.23 32.34 -2.91
C ILE A 526 4.59 33.72 -2.75
N LYS A 527 4.72 34.35 -1.57
CA LYS A 527 4.21 35.70 -1.34
C LYS A 527 4.85 36.70 -2.28
N GLU A 528 6.16 36.63 -2.48
CA GLU A 528 6.89 37.52 -3.38
C GLU A 528 6.41 37.38 -4.83
N LEU A 529 6.26 36.14 -5.32
CA LEU A 529 5.69 35.84 -6.64
C LEU A 529 4.26 36.39 -6.83
N LEU A 530 3.51 36.49 -5.73
CA LEU A 530 2.15 37.03 -5.69
C LEU A 530 2.10 38.51 -5.28
N ASN A 531 3.20 39.25 -5.46
CA ASN A 531 3.32 40.68 -5.13
C ASN A 531 2.94 41.00 -3.67
N ASN A 532 3.40 40.14 -2.75
CA ASN A 532 3.16 40.23 -1.31
C ASN A 532 1.67 40.24 -0.92
N ALA A 533 0.85 39.41 -1.59
CA ALA A 533 -0.55 39.22 -1.26
C ALA A 533 -0.75 38.89 0.23
N LYS A 534 -1.67 39.63 0.89
CA LYS A 534 -2.07 39.38 2.29
C LYS A 534 -2.71 38.00 2.47
N GLU A 535 -3.43 37.54 1.46
CA GLU A 535 -4.10 36.23 1.40
C GLU A 535 -3.55 35.42 0.21
N PRO A 536 -2.35 34.80 0.32
CA PRO A 536 -1.70 34.12 -0.81
C PRO A 536 -2.58 33.03 -1.44
N VAL A 537 -3.29 32.26 -0.61
CA VAL A 537 -4.18 31.19 -1.09
C VAL A 537 -5.30 31.75 -1.97
N LYS A 538 -5.92 32.87 -1.56
CA LYS A 538 -6.97 33.53 -2.32
C LYS A 538 -6.43 34.13 -3.61
N ALA A 539 -5.23 34.72 -3.58
CA ALA A 539 -4.57 35.23 -4.77
C ALA A 539 -4.29 34.11 -5.79
N VAL A 540 -3.84 32.94 -5.34
CA VAL A 540 -3.67 31.75 -6.21
C VAL A 540 -5.01 31.29 -6.78
N ALA A 541 -6.06 31.20 -5.96
CA ALA A 541 -7.39 30.80 -6.44
C ALA A 541 -7.92 31.77 -7.51
N SER A 542 -7.80 33.08 -7.29
CA SER A 542 -8.18 34.10 -8.29
C SER A 542 -7.36 33.99 -9.57
N LEU A 543 -6.04 33.72 -9.48
CA LEU A 543 -5.22 33.48 -10.67
C LEU A 543 -5.66 32.22 -11.43
N GLN A 544 -6.06 31.15 -10.74
CA GLN A 544 -6.59 29.94 -11.38
C GLN A 544 -7.92 30.20 -12.09
N GLU A 545 -8.83 30.92 -11.43
CA GLU A 545 -10.11 31.33 -12.01
C GLU A 545 -9.93 32.24 -13.24
N GLU A 546 -9.03 33.22 -13.15
CA GLU A 546 -8.68 34.10 -14.26
C GLU A 546 -8.06 33.33 -15.43
N ASN A 547 -7.16 32.39 -15.16
CA ASN A 547 -6.56 31.55 -16.21
C ASN A 547 -7.61 30.68 -16.91
N MET A 548 -8.56 30.11 -16.17
CA MET A 548 -9.69 29.38 -16.76
C MET A 548 -10.58 30.29 -17.62
N ARG A 549 -10.87 31.52 -17.15
CA ARG A 549 -11.64 32.51 -17.90
C ARG A 549 -10.92 32.91 -19.19
N LEU A 550 -9.64 33.25 -19.11
CA LEU A 550 -8.82 33.64 -20.26
C LEU A 550 -8.73 32.51 -21.30
N LYS A 551 -8.58 31.26 -20.87
CA LYS A 551 -8.62 30.11 -21.80
C LYS A 551 -9.94 30.03 -22.56
N LYS A 552 -11.07 30.20 -21.86
CA LYS A 552 -12.40 30.19 -22.48
C LYS A 552 -12.61 31.39 -23.43
N GLU A 553 -12.09 32.56 -23.07
CA GLU A 553 -12.14 33.74 -23.92
C GLU A 553 -11.32 33.54 -25.20
N VAL A 554 -10.11 32.97 -25.10
CA VAL A 554 -9.28 32.59 -26.24
C VAL A 554 -10.01 31.60 -27.14
N GLU A 555 -10.66 30.56 -26.59
CA GLU A 555 -11.48 29.63 -27.39
C GLU A 555 -12.63 30.32 -28.13
N ASN A 556 -13.31 31.27 -27.48
CA ASN A 556 -14.39 32.03 -28.11
C ASN A 556 -13.87 32.93 -29.24
N LEU A 557 -12.76 33.64 -29.03
CA LEU A 557 -12.13 34.48 -30.05
C LEU A 557 -11.66 33.64 -31.25
N LEU A 558 -11.13 32.45 -31.02
CA LEU A 558 -10.76 31.53 -32.10
C LEU A 558 -11.99 31.06 -32.91
N LYS A 559 -13.13 30.80 -32.25
CA LYS A 559 -14.39 30.46 -32.92
C LYS A 559 -14.95 31.63 -33.73
N GLU A 560 -14.90 32.85 -33.21
CA GLU A 560 -15.33 34.04 -33.95
C GLU A 560 -14.43 34.31 -35.17
N LYS A 561 -13.11 34.18 -35.00
CA LYS A 561 -12.15 34.25 -36.11
C LYS A 561 -12.48 33.23 -37.20
N ALA A 562 -12.78 31.98 -36.82
CA ALA A 562 -13.16 30.94 -37.77
C ALA A 562 -14.47 31.27 -38.52
N LYS A 563 -15.48 31.80 -37.83
CA LYS A 563 -16.74 32.23 -38.48
C LYS A 563 -16.55 33.34 -39.49
N ASN A 564 -15.73 34.34 -39.18
CA ASN A 564 -15.44 35.44 -40.10
C ASN A 564 -14.70 34.93 -41.35
N VAL A 565 -13.67 34.11 -41.16
CA VAL A 565 -12.91 33.48 -42.24
C VAL A 565 -13.82 32.64 -43.13
N LYS A 566 -14.77 31.87 -42.57
CA LYS A 566 -15.76 31.10 -43.35
C LYS A 566 -16.58 31.99 -44.29
N GLY A 567 -17.06 33.14 -43.81
CA GLY A 567 -17.85 34.08 -44.61
C GLY A 567 -17.08 34.59 -45.83
N GLU A 568 -15.79 34.90 -45.64
CA GLU A 568 -14.89 35.31 -46.73
C GLU A 568 -14.65 34.16 -47.72
N LEU A 569 -14.34 32.96 -47.21
CA LEU A 569 -14.04 31.78 -48.04
C LEU A 569 -15.23 31.35 -48.90
N LEU A 570 -16.47 31.48 -48.41
CA LEU A 570 -17.67 31.17 -49.20
C LEU A 570 -17.83 32.08 -50.43
N ASN A 571 -17.36 33.32 -50.35
CA ASN A 571 -17.42 34.28 -51.47
C ASN A 571 -16.31 34.03 -52.52
N GLU A 572 -15.29 33.22 -52.18
CA GLU A 572 -14.14 32.91 -53.05
C GLU A 572 -14.27 31.55 -53.75
N LEU A 573 -15.36 30.82 -53.54
CA LEU A 573 -15.61 29.56 -54.23
C LEU A 573 -15.69 29.78 -55.74
N THR A 574 -15.02 28.92 -56.49
CA THR A 574 -15.02 28.94 -57.96
C THR A 574 -15.52 27.60 -58.50
N GLU A 575 -16.21 27.61 -59.63
CA GLU A 575 -16.69 26.37 -60.26
C GLU A 575 -15.62 25.80 -61.21
N VAL A 576 -15.31 24.51 -61.04
CA VAL A 576 -14.41 23.75 -61.92
C VAL A 576 -15.10 22.43 -62.29
N ASN A 577 -15.43 22.25 -63.56
CA ASN A 577 -16.08 21.04 -64.09
C ASN A 577 -17.35 20.59 -63.32
N GLY A 578 -18.15 21.55 -62.83
CA GLY A 578 -19.34 21.30 -62.02
C GLY A 578 -19.07 21.02 -60.54
N ILE A 579 -17.88 21.34 -60.03
CA ILE A 579 -17.47 21.21 -58.62
C ILE A 579 -17.13 22.59 -58.07
N GLN A 580 -17.70 22.95 -56.92
CA GLN A 580 -17.33 24.13 -56.16
C GLN A 580 -15.97 23.90 -55.50
N TYR A 581 -14.98 24.69 -55.88
CA TYR A 581 -13.57 24.52 -55.53
C TYR A 581 -13.01 25.75 -54.81
N LEU A 582 -12.23 25.50 -53.75
CA LEU A 582 -11.35 26.49 -53.15
C LEU A 582 -10.09 25.84 -52.57
N ALA A 583 -8.92 26.34 -52.95
CA ALA A 583 -7.66 26.04 -52.31
C ALA A 583 -6.99 27.32 -51.83
N LYS A 584 -6.75 27.45 -50.51
CA LYS A 584 -6.24 28.69 -49.93
C LYS A 584 -5.43 28.46 -48.65
N LYS A 585 -4.44 29.33 -48.42
CA LYS A 585 -3.77 29.44 -47.11
C LYS A 585 -4.65 30.24 -46.16
N VAL A 586 -4.99 29.68 -45.00
CA VAL A 586 -5.83 30.28 -43.96
C VAL A 586 -5.06 30.39 -42.66
N ASP A 587 -5.37 31.42 -41.87
CA ASP A 587 -4.74 31.67 -40.57
C ASP A 587 -5.56 31.01 -39.42
N LEU A 588 -5.62 29.68 -39.46
CA LEU A 588 -6.35 28.83 -38.52
C LEU A 588 -5.52 27.60 -38.15
N ASP A 589 -5.76 27.05 -36.96
CA ASP A 589 -5.19 25.76 -36.56
C ASP A 589 -5.97 24.57 -37.17
N ALA A 590 -5.45 23.36 -36.99
CA ALA A 590 -6.04 22.16 -37.60
C ALA A 590 -7.51 21.94 -37.20
N GLN A 591 -7.87 22.30 -35.96
CA GLN A 591 -9.24 22.15 -35.47
C GLN A 591 -10.16 23.19 -36.11
N GLY A 592 -9.74 24.46 -36.17
CA GLY A 592 -10.49 25.52 -36.85
C GLY A 592 -10.68 25.27 -38.35
N ILE A 593 -9.64 24.75 -39.04
CA ILE A 593 -9.74 24.36 -40.46
C ILE A 593 -10.77 23.24 -40.65
N LYS A 594 -10.70 22.21 -39.79
CA LYS A 594 -11.66 21.11 -39.80
C LYS A 594 -13.08 21.63 -39.64
N ASP A 595 -13.34 22.43 -38.60
CA ASP A 595 -14.67 22.94 -38.29
C ASP A 595 -15.24 23.76 -39.46
N ILE A 596 -14.45 24.64 -40.07
CA ILE A 596 -14.88 25.40 -41.26
C ILE A 596 -15.14 24.48 -42.45
N CYS A 597 -14.28 23.50 -42.73
CA CYS A 597 -14.50 22.56 -43.83
C CYS A 597 -15.84 21.82 -43.70
N PHE A 598 -16.14 21.29 -42.51
CA PHE A 598 -17.40 20.59 -42.25
C PHE A 598 -18.61 21.54 -42.33
N GLU A 599 -18.47 22.75 -41.81
CA GLU A 599 -19.53 23.75 -41.87
C GLU A 599 -19.80 24.27 -43.29
N MET A 600 -18.76 24.47 -44.12
CA MET A 600 -18.89 24.86 -45.52
C MET A 600 -19.48 23.73 -46.36
N GLY A 601 -19.15 22.48 -46.02
CA GLY A 601 -19.71 21.29 -46.66
C GLY A 601 -21.15 20.96 -46.27
N GLN A 602 -21.70 21.61 -45.24
CA GLN A 602 -23.07 21.41 -44.81
C GLN A 602 -24.04 21.86 -45.92
N ASN A 603 -24.91 20.94 -46.36
CA ASN A 603 -25.87 21.15 -47.45
C ASN A 603 -25.24 21.43 -48.83
N ARG A 604 -23.97 21.07 -49.06
CA ARG A 604 -23.30 21.16 -50.39
C ARG A 604 -22.76 19.80 -50.82
N GLY A 605 -23.41 19.21 -51.81
CA GLY A 605 -23.03 17.90 -52.37
C GLY A 605 -21.87 17.95 -53.36
N ASP A 606 -21.44 19.14 -53.78
CA ASP A 606 -20.52 19.39 -54.89
C ASP A 606 -19.26 20.18 -54.48
N LEU A 607 -18.78 20.01 -53.23
CA LEU A 607 -17.72 20.84 -52.67
C LEU A 607 -16.37 20.13 -52.54
N PHE A 608 -15.31 20.77 -53.02
CA PHE A 608 -13.91 20.41 -52.80
C PHE A 608 -13.14 21.57 -52.16
N LEU A 609 -12.51 21.34 -51.01
CA LEU A 609 -11.69 22.32 -50.31
C LEU A 609 -10.29 21.76 -50.05
N LEU A 610 -9.28 22.60 -50.23
CA LEU A 610 -7.94 22.38 -49.70
C LEU A 610 -7.46 23.61 -48.95
N PHE A 611 -7.39 23.51 -47.63
CA PHE A 611 -6.86 24.59 -46.80
C PHE A 611 -5.48 24.26 -46.28
N ALA A 612 -4.60 25.25 -46.32
CA ALA A 612 -3.26 25.18 -45.76
C ALA A 612 -3.13 26.17 -44.59
N SER A 613 -2.38 25.81 -43.56
CA SER A 613 -1.93 26.80 -42.57
C SER A 613 -0.48 26.58 -42.16
N GLU A 614 0.10 27.62 -41.60
CA GLU A 614 1.45 27.62 -41.07
C GLU A 614 1.41 28.05 -39.61
N LYS A 615 1.95 27.21 -38.72
CA LYS A 615 2.06 27.50 -37.30
C LYS A 615 3.35 26.92 -36.75
N ASP A 616 4.10 27.71 -36.00
CA ASP A 616 5.37 27.30 -35.37
C ASP A 616 6.37 26.66 -36.34
N GLY A 617 6.46 27.20 -37.57
CA GLY A 617 7.36 26.71 -38.62
C GLY A 617 6.94 25.37 -39.24
N LYS A 618 5.72 24.89 -39.00
CA LYS A 618 5.16 23.69 -39.59
C LYS A 618 3.98 24.01 -40.49
N ALA A 619 3.89 23.27 -41.59
CA ALA A 619 2.78 23.34 -42.53
C ALA A 619 1.72 22.30 -42.18
N ILE A 620 0.45 22.68 -42.32
CA ILE A 620 -0.69 21.78 -42.24
C ILE A 620 -1.48 21.92 -43.53
N LEU A 621 -1.88 20.79 -44.12
CA LEU A 621 -2.85 20.72 -45.21
C LEU A 621 -4.07 19.96 -44.72
N SER A 622 -5.27 20.45 -45.04
CA SER A 622 -6.52 19.75 -44.81
C SER A 622 -7.35 19.76 -46.08
N CYS A 623 -7.75 18.59 -46.55
CA CYS A 623 -8.64 18.45 -47.69
C CYS A 623 -10.00 17.96 -47.22
N TYR A 624 -11.04 18.61 -47.71
CA TYR A 624 -12.42 18.19 -47.55
C TYR A 624 -13.05 17.97 -48.92
N ILE A 625 -13.82 16.89 -49.03
CA ILE A 625 -14.56 16.53 -50.24
C ILE A 625 -15.95 16.12 -49.78
N SER A 626 -17.00 16.69 -50.37
CA SER A 626 -18.38 16.25 -50.10
C SER A 626 -18.53 14.75 -50.35
N LYS A 627 -19.37 14.08 -49.56
CA LYS A 627 -19.48 12.62 -49.58
C LYS A 627 -20.01 12.10 -50.91
N GLU A 628 -20.84 12.89 -51.57
CA GLU A 628 -21.42 12.65 -52.88
C GLU A 628 -20.31 12.64 -53.96
N LEU A 629 -19.38 13.61 -53.93
CA LEU A 629 -18.23 13.66 -54.86
C LEU A 629 -17.24 12.50 -54.67
N VAL A 630 -17.07 12.01 -53.44
CA VAL A 630 -16.22 10.83 -53.16
C VAL A 630 -16.72 9.61 -53.94
N GLY A 631 -18.04 9.41 -54.01
CA GLY A 631 -18.67 8.32 -54.76
C GLY A 631 -18.68 8.57 -56.27
N ASP A 632 -19.21 9.73 -56.69
CA ASP A 632 -19.54 10.01 -58.09
C ASP A 632 -18.30 10.26 -58.96
N ARG A 633 -17.25 10.86 -58.40
CA ARG A 633 -16.00 11.21 -59.10
C ARG A 633 -14.80 10.36 -58.66
N LYS A 634 -15.02 9.37 -57.78
CA LYS A 634 -13.97 8.51 -57.17
C LYS A 634 -12.82 9.30 -56.52
N LEU A 635 -13.10 10.50 -56.01
CA LEU A 635 -12.11 11.33 -55.32
C LEU A 635 -11.85 10.82 -53.90
N ASN A 636 -10.64 11.00 -53.38
CA ASN A 636 -10.28 10.57 -52.03
C ASN A 636 -9.36 11.60 -51.34
N ALA A 637 -9.88 12.27 -50.31
CA ALA A 637 -9.14 13.28 -49.56
C ALA A 637 -7.83 12.72 -48.96
N GLY A 638 -7.86 11.48 -48.46
CA GLY A 638 -6.69 10.81 -47.89
C GLY A 638 -5.57 10.56 -48.90
N THR A 639 -5.91 10.23 -50.15
CA THR A 639 -4.92 10.07 -51.23
C THR A 639 -4.37 11.42 -51.66
N ILE A 640 -5.25 12.40 -51.90
CA ILE A 640 -4.88 13.73 -52.38
C ILE A 640 -3.96 14.45 -51.38
N VAL A 641 -4.27 14.41 -50.10
CA VAL A 641 -3.46 15.05 -49.05
C VAL A 641 -2.12 14.35 -48.83
N ARG A 642 -2.02 13.04 -49.12
CA ARG A 642 -0.75 12.31 -49.08
C ARG A 642 0.16 12.71 -50.24
N GLU A 643 -0.39 12.98 -51.40
CA GLU A 643 0.37 13.42 -52.57
C GLU A 643 0.79 14.88 -52.44
N LEU A 644 -0.16 15.76 -52.13
CA LEU A 644 0.11 17.19 -51.89
C LEU A 644 0.99 17.43 -50.65
N GLY A 645 0.92 16.53 -49.66
CA GLY A 645 1.78 16.54 -48.47
C GLY A 645 3.27 16.44 -48.79
N LYS A 646 3.66 15.89 -49.95
CA LYS A 646 5.07 15.77 -50.35
C LYS A 646 5.74 17.14 -50.56
N PHE A 647 5.00 18.12 -51.08
CA PHE A 647 5.51 19.48 -51.30
C PHE A 647 5.90 20.19 -49.99
N ILE A 648 5.14 19.92 -48.91
CA ILE A 648 5.44 20.44 -47.57
C ILE A 648 6.37 19.52 -46.75
N GLN A 649 6.99 18.51 -47.40
CA GLN A 649 7.82 17.48 -46.74
C GLN A 649 7.08 16.82 -45.56
N GLY A 650 5.82 16.47 -45.81
CA GLY A 650 4.87 16.02 -44.81
C GLY A 650 4.19 14.71 -45.17
N GLY A 651 3.58 14.10 -44.16
CA GLY A 651 2.78 12.89 -44.28
C GLY A 651 1.38 13.12 -43.74
N GLY A 652 0.40 12.43 -44.31
CA GLY A 652 -1.00 12.60 -43.95
C GLY A 652 -1.88 11.41 -44.28
N GLY A 653 -3.08 11.43 -43.72
CA GLY A 653 -4.09 10.40 -43.85
C GLY A 653 -5.42 10.84 -43.26
N GLY A 654 -6.48 10.13 -43.58
CA GLY A 654 -7.82 10.46 -43.12
C GLY A 654 -8.88 9.62 -43.82
N GLN A 655 -10.12 10.05 -43.65
CA GLN A 655 -11.27 9.43 -44.29
C GLN A 655 -11.38 9.89 -45.75
N PRO A 656 -12.10 9.15 -46.61
CA PRO A 656 -12.25 9.52 -48.02
C PRO A 656 -12.79 10.95 -48.26
N PHE A 657 -13.58 11.50 -47.32
CA PHE A 657 -14.20 12.81 -47.39
C PHE A 657 -13.45 13.91 -46.59
N PHE A 658 -12.51 13.54 -45.72
CA PHE A 658 -11.71 14.51 -44.96
C PHE A 658 -10.37 13.91 -44.52
N ALA A 659 -9.28 14.60 -44.84
CA ALA A 659 -7.93 14.17 -44.45
C ALA A 659 -6.99 15.35 -44.20
N THR A 660 -5.94 15.09 -43.43
CA THR A 660 -4.95 16.10 -43.06
C THR A 660 -3.52 15.59 -43.23
N ALA A 661 -2.59 16.48 -43.59
CA ALA A 661 -1.14 16.23 -43.60
C ALA A 661 -0.41 17.32 -42.82
N GLY A 662 0.63 16.91 -42.09
CA GLY A 662 1.56 17.83 -41.43
C GLY A 662 2.95 17.70 -42.03
N GLY A 663 3.65 18.83 -42.21
CA GLY A 663 4.96 18.88 -42.86
C GLY A 663 5.89 19.94 -42.27
N LYS A 664 7.19 19.77 -42.49
CA LYS A 664 8.24 20.65 -41.95
C LYS A 664 8.61 21.81 -42.87
N ASN A 665 8.04 21.87 -44.08
CA ASN A 665 8.38 22.88 -45.10
C ASN A 665 7.17 23.76 -45.46
N PRO A 666 6.90 24.86 -44.71
CA PRO A 666 5.86 25.84 -45.06
C PRO A 666 6.04 26.51 -46.42
N ALA A 667 7.28 26.59 -46.93
CA ALA A 667 7.54 27.17 -48.25
C ALA A 667 6.94 26.35 -49.39
N GLY A 668 6.58 25.08 -49.17
CA GLY A 668 5.89 24.22 -50.15
C GLY A 668 4.37 24.41 -50.20
N ILE A 669 3.78 25.25 -49.34
CA ILE A 669 2.33 25.49 -49.32
C ILE A 669 1.80 26.03 -50.65
N PRO A 670 2.40 27.06 -51.29
CA PRO A 670 1.90 27.59 -52.56
C PRO A 670 1.82 26.52 -53.66
N GLU A 671 2.86 25.68 -53.78
CA GLU A 671 2.93 24.60 -54.76
C GLU A 671 1.86 23.53 -54.50
N ALA A 672 1.62 23.17 -53.23
CA ALA A 672 0.56 22.24 -52.87
C ALA A 672 -0.86 22.77 -53.20
N LEU A 673 -1.10 24.08 -53.00
CA LEU A 673 -2.38 24.71 -53.30
C LEU A 673 -2.63 24.83 -54.82
N GLU A 674 -1.60 25.09 -55.61
CA GLU A 674 -1.69 25.18 -57.08
C GLU A 674 -2.01 23.82 -57.71
N ASN A 675 -1.32 22.76 -57.25
CA ASN A 675 -1.50 21.41 -57.76
C ASN A 675 -2.87 20.79 -57.39
N ALA A 676 -3.57 21.33 -56.39
CA ALA A 676 -4.86 20.82 -55.95
C ALA A 676 -5.94 20.84 -57.02
N LYS A 677 -5.90 21.83 -57.94
CA LYS A 677 -6.87 21.96 -59.03
C LYS A 677 -6.78 20.82 -60.05
N SER A 678 -5.59 20.23 -60.24
CA SER A 678 -5.35 19.16 -61.22
C SER A 678 -6.16 17.88 -60.94
N TYR A 679 -6.61 17.68 -59.71
CA TYR A 679 -7.42 16.52 -59.30
C TYR A 679 -8.90 16.63 -59.72
N LEU A 680 -9.34 17.79 -60.23
CA LEU A 680 -10.73 18.05 -60.60
C LEU A 680 -11.02 17.91 -62.11
N GLY A 681 -10.03 17.51 -62.92
CA GLY A 681 -10.19 17.21 -64.35
C GLY A 681 -9.62 18.29 -65.26
#